data_AF-A0A938UYG3-F1
#
_entry.id   AF-A0A938UYG3-F1
#
_cell.length_a   1.000
_cell.length_b   1.000
_cell.length_c   1.000
_cell.angle_alpha   90.00
_cell.angle_beta   90.00
_cell.angle_gamma   90.00
#
_symmetry.space_group_name_H-M   'P 1'
#
loop_
_entity.id
_entity.type
_entity.pdbx_description
1 polymer ?
#
loop_
_entity_poly.entity_id
_entity_poly.type
_entity_poly.pdbx_seq_one_letter_code
_entity_poly.pdbx_strand_id
1 'polypeptide(L)'
;MCTIRRAACLAVALLAAACLTSCSQSSGGSGPPADIEIDSSRSPDSGLPPADVTKTDGAPADLQRGESNPDAPVQDEGVPLFGPFPATPAGSPLPPGIVSCPVYRQTRCDDGLLSTCDLYDAAAGDWAASPDAYAEQIFWYDRYFDLYHRMEGQQSEFLYTEPMPPGTPESLWGAAEKVQTYTGHWDSAGWTGTALQAAAARYAMTGTEADYERMLSQLEAMMFMYEATGVPGLLMRCHYAMLPEGAPNPVGHPGKALIPYSPPEVWADRNPIPEGCLARLPAYYADGVDIQGTHYSTTPFWMGDASRDMYVRSLPGILLAYDFLGQGEREDKMRGDIRTYLPCTLKRLKKLRIVNLQKNSVIMEAIAAYFGKNSLHLDPGDLDLATLDTVIGYVMEEPRPDKPGTFDPACPDSLPMEVHPDYDFDASSEDFMIRFLTTMARLGQGEEPIAWILFPSVRGGDALYMLQWAQTGYYLLGDERFLDYARQLMEETEFWPVVDTMGSFWLPKWCKPHYGPSLAYPTFWNLQNRVDRTQFPVFWNKLATAVREEYRFKELVDANDCYFGVLYDSMVDDAIDPDAHAYASEMVAMLRETGQYQVDDPFEPRRSYNTDLIENPPAGFSVKTVPLSPEDKKLCTEPVEVFGMKFEMQKMEDELPRAVKGLPIRYRIGGPFQWQEDPFQLHKDYGDRNGRTQWPMSGLSAAYWTGRLQGTITDGAGLVLAWREDGETCRELQDTPGAFHQAADGTWEGGHAARARGSQEAGRRFLAGHR
;
A
#
# COMPACT_ATOMS: atom_id res chain seq x y z
N MET A 1 -38.90 23.88 -2.05
CA MET A 1 -39.13 22.43 -1.89
C MET A 1 -38.61 21.57 -3.05
N CYS A 2 -38.90 21.85 -4.33
CA CYS A 2 -38.31 21.07 -5.45
C CYS A 2 -36.78 21.22 -5.62
N THR A 3 -36.22 22.39 -5.34
CA THR A 3 -34.77 22.64 -5.44
C THR A 3 -33.98 21.94 -4.32
N ILE A 4 -34.57 21.86 -3.12
CA ILE A 4 -34.01 21.15 -1.96
C ILE A 4 -34.01 19.64 -2.22
N ARG A 5 -35.08 19.09 -2.83
CA ARG A 5 -35.12 17.67 -3.24
C ARG A 5 -34.06 17.33 -4.29
N ARG A 6 -33.78 18.21 -5.25
CA ARG A 6 -32.74 17.98 -6.27
C ARG A 6 -31.32 18.03 -5.68
N ALA A 7 -31.04 18.97 -4.78
CA ALA A 7 -29.75 19.05 -4.10
C ALA A 7 -29.52 17.85 -3.15
N ALA A 8 -30.58 17.43 -2.43
CA ALA A 8 -30.53 16.22 -1.62
C ALA A 8 -30.31 14.96 -2.46
N CYS A 9 -31.00 14.79 -3.59
CA CYS A 9 -30.77 13.65 -4.49
C CYS A 9 -29.34 13.63 -5.07
N LEU A 10 -28.75 14.79 -5.36
CA LEU A 10 -27.39 14.87 -5.91
C LEU A 10 -26.32 14.58 -4.83
N ALA A 11 -26.45 15.17 -3.63
CA ALA A 11 -25.56 14.91 -2.50
C ALA A 11 -25.61 13.44 -2.06
N VAL A 12 -26.78 12.82 -2.20
CA VAL A 12 -26.99 11.42 -1.86
C VAL A 12 -26.47 10.44 -2.91
N ALA A 13 -26.57 10.79 -4.20
CA ALA A 13 -25.91 10.03 -5.27
C ALA A 13 -24.38 10.08 -5.15
N LEU A 14 -23.83 11.23 -4.72
CA LEU A 14 -22.41 11.39 -4.39
C LEU A 14 -22.02 10.56 -3.14
N LEU A 15 -22.90 10.46 -2.15
CA LEU A 15 -22.73 9.58 -0.99
C LEU A 15 -22.61 8.11 -1.38
N ALA A 16 -23.46 7.65 -2.31
CA ALA A 16 -23.42 6.26 -2.78
C ALA A 16 -22.09 5.92 -3.43
N ALA A 17 -21.57 6.86 -4.25
CA ALA A 17 -20.25 6.76 -4.83
C ALA A 17 -19.17 6.76 -3.74
N ALA A 18 -19.24 7.67 -2.76
CA ALA A 18 -18.29 7.77 -1.64
C ALA A 18 -18.31 6.56 -0.69
N CYS A 19 -19.49 5.98 -0.43
CA CYS A 19 -19.67 4.78 0.40
C CYS A 19 -19.08 3.54 -0.30
N LEU A 20 -19.31 3.40 -1.60
CA LEU A 20 -18.72 2.31 -2.40
C LEU A 20 -17.20 2.50 -2.54
N THR A 21 -16.71 3.73 -2.72
CA THR A 21 -15.27 3.99 -2.86
C THR A 21 -14.50 3.94 -1.53
N SER A 22 -15.08 4.35 -0.39
CA SER A 22 -14.35 4.35 0.89
C SER A 22 -14.07 2.95 1.46
N CYS A 23 -14.86 1.95 1.04
CA CYS A 23 -14.62 0.54 1.36
C CYS A 23 -13.89 -0.22 0.23
N SER A 24 -13.73 0.37 -0.96
CA SER A 24 -13.18 -0.31 -2.15
C SER A 24 -12.19 0.52 -2.99
N GLN A 25 -11.54 1.56 -2.44
CA GLN A 25 -10.54 2.35 -3.17
C GLN A 25 -9.26 1.53 -3.43
N SER A 26 -9.36 0.62 -4.40
CA SER A 26 -8.28 0.04 -5.19
C SER A 26 -8.63 -0.07 -6.68
N SER A 27 -9.78 0.46 -7.14
CA SER A 27 -10.18 0.37 -8.55
C SER A 27 -9.67 1.54 -9.40
N GLY A 28 -8.46 1.39 -9.94
CA GLY A 28 -8.02 2.11 -11.13
C GLY A 28 -8.69 1.52 -12.37
N GLY A 29 -9.83 2.10 -12.79
CA GLY A 29 -10.54 1.71 -14.00
C GLY A 29 -10.38 2.72 -15.14
N SER A 30 -9.59 2.39 -16.16
CA SER A 30 -9.67 3.03 -17.48
C SER A 30 -10.98 2.61 -18.18
N GLY A 31 -11.70 3.56 -18.78
CA GLY A 31 -13.06 3.36 -19.32
C GLY A 31 -13.21 2.25 -20.40
N PRO A 32 -14.46 1.84 -20.70
CA PRO A 32 -14.75 0.65 -21.51
C PRO A 32 -14.60 0.89 -23.02
N PRO A 33 -14.22 -0.13 -23.83
CA PRO A 33 -14.55 -0.22 -25.24
C PRO A 33 -15.84 -1.04 -25.47
N ALA A 34 -16.45 -0.82 -26.64
CA ALA A 34 -17.84 -1.11 -26.99
C ALA A 34 -18.23 -2.60 -27.24
N ASP A 35 -19.51 -2.87 -26.94
CA ASP A 35 -20.50 -3.84 -27.46
C ASP A 35 -20.03 -5.15 -28.12
N ILE A 36 -20.28 -6.28 -27.45
CA ILE A 36 -20.39 -7.62 -28.06
C ILE A 36 -21.71 -8.27 -27.60
N GLU A 37 -22.64 -8.48 -28.52
CA GLU A 37 -23.85 -9.30 -28.31
C GLU A 37 -23.47 -10.79 -28.33
N ILE A 38 -23.84 -11.54 -27.27
CA ILE A 38 -23.75 -13.01 -27.24
C ILE A 38 -25.14 -13.61 -27.11
N ASP A 39 -25.47 -14.46 -28.08
CA ASP A 39 -26.74 -15.20 -28.24
C ASP A 39 -26.86 -16.34 -27.21
N SER A 40 -27.84 -16.22 -26.31
CA SER A 40 -28.16 -17.21 -25.29
C SER A 40 -29.25 -18.19 -25.78
N SER A 41 -28.86 -19.34 -26.33
CA SER A 41 -29.79 -20.47 -26.47
C SER A 41 -29.11 -21.84 -26.32
N ARG A 42 -29.07 -22.37 -25.08
CA ARG A 42 -29.22 -23.80 -24.76
C ARG A 42 -29.14 -24.06 -23.26
N SER A 43 -30.26 -24.49 -22.70
CA SER A 43 -30.31 -25.19 -21.42
C SER A 43 -30.22 -26.70 -21.68
N PRO A 44 -29.50 -27.45 -20.84
CA PRO A 44 -29.96 -28.79 -20.52
C PRO A 44 -30.09 -28.99 -19.01
N ASP A 45 -31.30 -29.41 -18.63
CA ASP A 45 -31.60 -30.20 -17.44
C ASP A 45 -30.54 -31.28 -17.20
N SER A 46 -29.98 -31.33 -16.00
CA SER A 46 -29.46 -32.58 -15.45
C SER A 46 -29.71 -32.62 -13.94
N GLY A 47 -30.79 -33.29 -13.57
CA GLY A 47 -31.04 -33.67 -12.19
C GLY A 47 -29.98 -34.67 -11.73
N LEU A 48 -29.35 -34.36 -10.59
CA LEU A 48 -28.58 -35.30 -9.78
C LEU A 48 -28.84 -35.01 -8.28
N PRO A 49 -28.82 -36.06 -7.44
CA PRO A 49 -29.27 -36.02 -6.04
C PRO A 49 -28.27 -35.29 -5.12
N PRO A 50 -28.66 -34.88 -3.90
CA PRO A 50 -27.80 -34.11 -3.01
C PRO A 50 -26.56 -34.91 -2.64
N ALA A 51 -25.39 -34.35 -2.94
CA ALA A 51 -24.11 -34.85 -2.48
C ALA A 51 -23.94 -34.47 -1.00
N ASP A 52 -23.97 -35.52 -0.18
CA ASP A 52 -23.68 -35.54 1.24
C ASP A 52 -22.24 -35.08 1.48
N VAL A 53 -22.07 -33.77 1.74
CA VAL A 53 -20.86 -33.24 2.35
C VAL A 53 -21.02 -33.48 3.84
N THR A 54 -20.26 -34.44 4.34
CA THR A 54 -20.01 -34.57 5.77
C THR A 54 -19.49 -33.22 6.26
N LYS A 55 -20.37 -32.48 6.94
CA LYS A 55 -19.96 -31.54 7.97
C LYS A 55 -18.97 -32.30 8.83
N THR A 56 -17.71 -31.91 8.78
CA THR A 56 -16.85 -32.14 9.93
C THR A 56 -17.45 -31.23 10.99
N ASP A 57 -18.36 -31.80 11.78
CA ASP A 57 -18.82 -31.29 13.05
C ASP A 57 -17.62 -31.30 14.02
N GLY A 58 -16.63 -30.49 13.69
CA GLY A 58 -15.70 -29.91 14.64
C GLY A 58 -16.10 -28.45 14.73
N ALA A 59 -17.25 -28.17 15.35
CA ALA A 59 -17.37 -26.89 16.04
C ALA A 59 -16.09 -26.75 16.87
N PRO A 60 -15.36 -25.62 16.79
CA PRO A 60 -14.32 -25.37 17.80
C PRO A 60 -15.04 -25.55 19.13
N ALA A 61 -14.57 -26.51 19.92
CA ALA A 61 -15.15 -26.83 21.22
C ALA A 61 -15.45 -25.51 21.92
N ASP A 62 -16.69 -25.31 22.39
CA ASP A 62 -17.15 -24.13 23.13
C ASP A 62 -15.97 -23.51 23.90
N LEU A 63 -15.31 -22.54 23.26
CA LEU A 63 -14.32 -21.71 23.92
C LEU A 63 -15.22 -20.79 24.71
N GLN A 64 -15.60 -21.25 25.91
CA GLN A 64 -16.09 -20.36 26.94
C GLN A 64 -15.00 -19.30 27.05
N ARG A 65 -15.24 -18.14 26.44
CA ARG A 65 -14.57 -16.89 26.71
C ARG A 65 -14.57 -16.82 28.22
N GLY A 66 -13.43 -17.16 28.84
CA GLY A 66 -13.40 -17.45 30.27
C GLY A 66 -14.06 -16.28 30.95
N GLU A 67 -15.22 -16.49 31.58
CA GLU A 67 -16.06 -15.42 32.09
C GLU A 67 -15.17 -14.52 32.93
N SER A 68 -14.76 -13.39 32.36
CA SER A 68 -13.93 -12.44 33.06
C SER A 68 -14.81 -11.97 34.20
N ASN A 69 -14.43 -12.32 35.42
CA ASN A 69 -15.13 -11.91 36.63
C ASN A 69 -15.46 -10.41 36.49
N PRO A 70 -16.74 -10.02 36.30
CA PRO A 70 -17.10 -8.63 36.03
C PRO A 70 -16.80 -7.72 37.23
N ASP A 71 -16.49 -8.32 38.39
CA ASP A 71 -16.11 -7.64 39.63
C ASP A 71 -14.59 -7.62 39.88
N ALA A 72 -13.76 -8.14 38.97
CA ALA A 72 -12.32 -7.93 39.07
C ALA A 72 -12.02 -6.45 38.79
N PRO A 73 -11.34 -5.72 39.71
CA PRO A 73 -10.98 -4.34 39.45
C PRO A 73 -10.13 -4.29 38.18
N VAL A 74 -10.62 -3.57 37.17
CA VAL A 74 -9.83 -3.22 35.98
C VAL A 74 -8.60 -2.50 36.51
N GLN A 75 -7.44 -3.14 36.45
CA GLN A 75 -6.20 -2.42 36.70
C GLN A 75 -6.11 -1.36 35.60
N ASP A 76 -5.96 -0.10 36.00
CA ASP A 76 -5.59 0.97 35.08
C ASP A 76 -4.18 0.65 34.60
N GLU A 77 -4.10 -0.06 33.48
CA GLU A 77 -2.84 -0.48 32.87
C GLU A 77 -2.14 0.69 32.17
N GLY A 78 -2.80 1.86 32.11
CA GLY A 78 -2.35 2.99 31.34
C GLY A 78 -2.37 2.72 29.83
N VAL A 79 -1.99 3.75 29.08
CA VAL A 79 -1.74 3.65 27.65
C VAL A 79 -0.35 3.01 27.48
N PRO A 80 -0.18 1.98 26.61
CA PRO A 80 1.13 1.36 26.39
C PRO A 80 2.14 2.39 25.87
N LEU A 81 3.44 2.14 26.07
CA LEU A 81 4.50 2.99 25.54
C LEU A 81 5.20 2.31 24.37
N PHE A 82 5.38 3.05 23.27
CA PHE A 82 6.24 2.64 22.17
C PHE A 82 7.72 2.66 22.57
N GLY A 83 8.36 1.50 22.41
CA GLY A 83 9.80 1.38 22.36
C GLY A 83 10.36 1.40 20.93
N PRO A 84 11.69 1.43 20.79
CA PRO A 84 12.34 1.08 19.54
C PRO A 84 11.97 -0.34 19.13
N PHE A 85 12.05 -0.63 17.84
CA PHE A 85 11.87 -2.00 17.37
C PHE A 85 12.93 -2.92 18.04
N PRO A 86 12.58 -4.12 18.52
CA PRO A 86 13.48 -4.94 19.33
C PRO A 86 14.74 -5.42 18.60
N ALA A 87 14.66 -5.60 17.28
CA ALA A 87 15.81 -5.99 16.47
C ALA A 87 16.70 -4.77 16.18
N THR A 88 18.02 -4.96 16.27
CA THR A 88 19.02 -3.98 15.81
C THR A 88 19.62 -4.41 14.47
N PRO A 89 20.08 -3.49 13.62
CA PRO A 89 20.77 -3.87 12.40
C PRO A 89 21.99 -4.76 12.69
N ALA A 90 22.14 -5.82 11.90
CA ALA A 90 23.33 -6.63 11.91
C ALA A 90 24.55 -5.79 11.51
N GLY A 91 25.73 -6.15 12.01
CA GLY A 91 26.96 -5.66 11.39
C GLY A 91 27.12 -6.25 9.99
N SER A 92 27.76 -5.53 9.07
CA SER A 92 28.03 -6.06 7.73
C SER A 92 28.80 -7.39 7.85
N PRO A 93 28.31 -8.48 7.23
CA PRO A 93 28.96 -9.78 7.29
C PRO A 93 30.05 -9.94 6.21
N LEU A 94 30.30 -8.90 5.40
CA LEU A 94 31.31 -8.91 4.35
C LEU A 94 32.73 -8.83 4.96
N PRO A 95 33.68 -9.65 4.46
CA PRO A 95 35.07 -9.56 4.90
C PRO A 95 35.74 -8.27 4.40
N PRO A 96 36.85 -7.84 5.04
CA PRO A 96 37.62 -6.70 4.57
C PRO A 96 38.06 -6.87 3.10
N GLY A 97 37.79 -5.85 2.28
CA GLY A 97 38.14 -5.83 0.86
C GLY A 97 37.00 -6.23 -0.09
N ILE A 98 35.92 -6.84 0.41
CA ILE A 98 34.70 -7.05 -0.37
C ILE A 98 33.75 -5.87 -0.10
N VAL A 99 33.31 -5.20 -1.16
CA VAL A 99 32.48 -4.00 -1.09
C VAL A 99 31.05 -4.36 -1.44
N SER A 100 30.08 -3.94 -0.63
CA SER A 100 28.65 -4.15 -0.90
C SER A 100 28.21 -3.41 -2.17
N CYS A 101 27.20 -3.94 -2.85
CA CYS A 101 26.64 -3.35 -4.07
C CYS A 101 25.10 -3.26 -4.01
N PRO A 102 24.48 -2.28 -4.71
CA PRO A 102 23.07 -1.97 -4.50
C PRO A 102 22.11 -2.88 -5.27
N VAL A 103 22.46 -3.25 -6.52
CA VAL A 103 21.53 -3.88 -7.46
C VAL A 103 22.11 -5.21 -7.96
N TYR A 104 21.42 -6.31 -7.67
CA TYR A 104 21.84 -7.66 -8.06
C TYR A 104 22.09 -7.75 -9.57
N ARG A 105 23.18 -8.40 -10.01
CA ARG A 105 23.64 -8.52 -11.42
C ARG A 105 23.94 -7.20 -12.13
N GLN A 106 24.01 -6.08 -11.42
CA GLN A 106 24.57 -4.85 -12.00
C GLN A 106 26.05 -5.06 -12.30
N THR A 107 26.53 -4.51 -13.41
CA THR A 107 27.96 -4.52 -13.75
C THR A 107 28.54 -3.12 -13.64
N ARG A 108 29.83 -3.04 -13.30
CA ARG A 108 30.62 -1.81 -13.34
C ARG A 108 32.02 -2.09 -13.86
N CYS A 109 32.68 -1.04 -14.33
CA CYS A 109 34.06 -1.08 -14.77
C CYS A 109 34.92 -0.19 -13.88
N ASP A 110 35.78 -0.80 -13.06
CA ASP A 110 36.71 -0.10 -12.18
C ASP A 110 38.14 -0.47 -12.59
N ASP A 111 38.99 0.53 -12.83
CA ASP A 111 40.39 0.34 -13.24
C ASP A 111 40.60 -0.62 -14.44
N GLY A 112 39.61 -0.71 -15.32
CA GLY A 112 39.64 -1.57 -16.51
C GLY A 112 39.25 -3.03 -16.25
N LEU A 113 38.88 -3.37 -15.01
CA LEU A 113 38.35 -4.68 -14.62
C LEU A 113 36.83 -4.64 -14.53
N LEU A 114 36.20 -5.68 -15.06
CA LEU A 114 34.76 -5.90 -14.93
C LEU A 114 34.46 -6.44 -13.54
N SER A 115 33.50 -5.81 -12.86
CA SER A 115 32.90 -6.35 -11.64
C SER A 115 31.40 -6.51 -11.81
N THR A 116 30.86 -7.60 -11.27
CA THR A 116 29.43 -7.89 -11.21
C THR A 116 28.97 -7.89 -9.76
N CYS A 117 27.86 -7.21 -9.48
CA CYS A 117 27.18 -7.28 -8.20
C CYS A 117 26.53 -8.66 -8.07
N ASP A 118 27.05 -9.50 -7.18
CA ASP A 118 26.62 -10.89 -7.03
C ASP A 118 26.36 -11.23 -5.56
N LEU A 119 25.81 -12.43 -5.34
CA LEU A 119 25.50 -12.95 -4.01
C LEU A 119 26.77 -13.48 -3.35
N TYR A 120 27.14 -12.88 -2.23
CA TYR A 120 28.15 -13.39 -1.32
C TYR A 120 27.48 -14.15 -0.17
N ASP A 121 27.88 -15.40 0.06
CA ASP A 121 27.43 -16.20 1.19
C ASP A 121 28.43 -16.04 2.33
N ALA A 122 28.07 -15.21 3.30
CA ALA A 122 28.92 -14.95 4.46
C ALA A 122 29.07 -16.15 5.40
N ALA A 123 28.14 -17.10 5.38
CA ALA A 123 28.27 -18.33 6.17
C ALA A 123 29.29 -19.28 5.53
N ALA A 124 29.33 -19.35 4.20
CA ALA A 124 30.33 -20.10 3.44
C ALA A 124 31.69 -19.37 3.34
N GLY A 125 31.68 -18.03 3.42
CA GLY A 125 32.85 -17.18 3.21
C GLY A 125 33.26 -17.06 1.74
N ASP A 126 32.35 -17.30 0.80
CA ASP A 126 32.61 -17.32 -0.64
C ASP A 126 31.40 -16.82 -1.45
N TRP A 127 31.56 -16.62 -2.76
CA TRP A 127 30.47 -16.31 -3.68
C TRP A 127 29.50 -17.49 -3.80
N ALA A 128 28.20 -17.21 -3.75
CA ALA A 128 27.16 -18.23 -3.78
C ALA A 128 27.11 -18.92 -5.16
N ALA A 129 27.65 -20.14 -5.25
CA ALA A 129 27.60 -20.94 -6.49
C ALA A 129 26.23 -21.58 -6.74
N SER A 130 25.42 -21.73 -5.69
CA SER A 130 24.07 -22.29 -5.75
C SER A 130 23.26 -21.64 -4.62
N PRO A 131 22.88 -20.36 -4.76
CA PRO A 131 22.12 -19.65 -3.74
C PRO A 131 20.79 -20.35 -3.46
N ASP A 132 20.23 -20.09 -2.28
CA ASP A 132 18.85 -20.48 -2.00
C ASP A 132 17.92 -19.90 -3.08
N ALA A 133 17.12 -20.76 -3.72
CA ALA A 133 16.34 -20.39 -4.89
C ALA A 133 15.28 -19.31 -4.59
N TYR A 134 14.70 -19.35 -3.39
CA TYR A 134 13.71 -18.35 -2.99
C TYR A 134 14.40 -17.01 -2.69
N ALA A 135 15.52 -17.03 -1.97
CA ALA A 135 16.31 -15.82 -1.74
C ALA A 135 16.80 -15.19 -3.07
N GLU A 136 17.30 -15.99 -4.01
CA GLU A 136 17.71 -15.51 -5.33
C GLU A 136 16.55 -14.85 -6.09
N GLN A 137 15.36 -15.45 -6.05
CA GLN A 137 14.16 -14.87 -6.63
C GLN A 137 13.87 -13.49 -6.03
N ILE A 138 13.97 -13.33 -4.71
CA ILE A 138 13.76 -12.02 -4.06
C ILE A 138 14.77 -10.99 -4.53
N PHE A 139 16.04 -11.35 -4.69
CA PHE A 139 17.05 -10.42 -5.21
C PHE A 139 16.80 -10.00 -6.67
N TRP A 140 16.25 -10.89 -7.50
CA TRP A 140 15.78 -10.53 -8.85
C TRP A 140 14.61 -9.55 -8.81
N TYR A 141 13.63 -9.77 -7.93
CA TYR A 141 12.49 -8.87 -7.80
C TYR A 141 12.90 -7.50 -7.24
N ASP A 142 13.77 -7.47 -6.23
CA ASP A 142 14.38 -6.23 -5.71
C ASP A 142 15.14 -5.48 -6.81
N ARG A 143 15.85 -6.18 -7.70
CA ARG A 143 16.52 -5.59 -8.87
C ARG A 143 15.50 -4.94 -9.81
N TYR A 144 14.46 -5.65 -10.23
CA TYR A 144 13.48 -5.08 -11.15
C TYR A 144 12.77 -3.89 -10.54
N PHE A 145 12.47 -4.00 -9.26
CA PHE A 145 11.94 -2.92 -8.46
C PHE A 145 12.85 -1.68 -8.53
N ASP A 146 14.16 -1.83 -8.30
CA ASP A 146 15.10 -0.70 -8.31
C ASP A 146 15.26 -0.06 -9.68
N LEU A 147 15.36 -0.88 -10.72
CA LEU A 147 15.65 -0.42 -12.06
C LEU A 147 14.41 0.13 -12.78
N TYR A 148 13.23 -0.44 -12.56
CA TYR A 148 12.09 -0.14 -13.45
C TYR A 148 10.94 0.55 -12.73
N HIS A 149 10.80 0.38 -11.42
CA HIS A 149 9.64 0.86 -10.66
C HIS A 149 9.90 2.11 -9.82
N ARG A 150 11.14 2.62 -9.78
CA ARG A 150 11.47 3.89 -9.12
C ARG A 150 11.27 5.05 -10.10
N MET A 151 10.27 5.89 -9.81
CA MET A 151 9.86 7.05 -10.58
C MET A 151 10.21 8.34 -9.82
N GLU A 152 11.47 8.79 -9.92
CA GLU A 152 12.02 9.91 -9.13
C GLU A 152 11.84 9.72 -7.62
N GLY A 153 12.21 8.54 -7.12
CA GLY A 153 12.16 8.19 -5.69
C GLY A 153 10.84 7.58 -5.25
N GLN A 154 9.70 7.98 -5.83
CA GLN A 154 8.42 7.31 -5.57
C GLN A 154 8.27 6.04 -6.42
N GLN A 155 7.28 5.21 -6.09
CA GLN A 155 7.10 3.91 -6.74
C GLN A 155 5.88 3.90 -7.62
N SER A 156 5.93 3.19 -8.74
CA SER A 156 4.78 3.10 -9.63
C SER A 156 4.76 1.83 -10.47
N GLU A 157 3.57 1.47 -10.94
CA GLU A 157 3.43 0.49 -12.01
C GLU A 157 3.97 1.06 -13.32
N PHE A 158 4.45 0.16 -14.15
CA PHE A 158 5.09 0.49 -15.40
C PHE A 158 4.21 -0.02 -16.55
N LEU A 159 3.96 0.81 -17.57
CA LEU A 159 3.16 0.43 -18.74
C LEU A 159 4.02 0.35 -20.02
N TYR A 160 3.89 -0.76 -20.75
CA TYR A 160 4.55 -0.98 -22.04
C TYR A 160 3.77 -0.39 -23.22
N THR A 161 4.51 0.02 -24.25
CA THR A 161 3.96 0.46 -25.55
C THR A 161 3.25 -0.67 -26.31
N GLU A 162 3.62 -1.92 -26.04
CA GLU A 162 3.04 -3.11 -26.64
C GLU A 162 3.00 -4.29 -25.64
N PRO A 163 2.18 -5.33 -25.87
CA PRO A 163 2.21 -6.57 -25.08
C PRO A 163 3.60 -7.17 -24.94
N MET A 164 3.99 -7.57 -23.73
CA MET A 164 5.27 -8.26 -23.46
C MET A 164 5.03 -9.73 -23.14
N PRO A 165 5.19 -10.67 -24.10
CA PRO A 165 4.98 -12.09 -23.85
C PRO A 165 5.84 -12.65 -22.70
N PRO A 166 5.38 -13.69 -22.00
CA PRO A 166 6.21 -14.46 -21.07
C PRO A 166 7.56 -14.88 -21.67
N GLY A 167 8.64 -14.76 -20.89
CA GLY A 167 10.00 -15.12 -21.30
C GLY A 167 10.67 -14.11 -22.23
N THR A 168 10.09 -12.91 -22.37
CA THR A 168 10.76 -11.82 -23.08
C THR A 168 12.02 -11.45 -22.29
N PRO A 169 13.21 -11.36 -22.91
CA PRO A 169 14.45 -11.04 -22.20
C PRO A 169 14.48 -9.57 -21.71
N GLU A 170 15.15 -9.34 -20.57
CA GLU A 170 15.32 -8.00 -19.96
C GLU A 170 15.88 -6.95 -20.91
N SER A 171 16.79 -7.33 -21.80
CA SER A 171 17.34 -6.44 -22.82
C SER A 171 16.29 -5.90 -23.80
N LEU A 172 15.13 -6.56 -23.94
CA LEU A 172 14.04 -6.13 -24.80
C LEU A 172 12.93 -5.43 -24.00
N TRP A 173 12.40 -6.05 -22.94
CA TRP A 173 11.31 -5.41 -22.19
C TRP A 173 11.80 -4.23 -21.37
N GLY A 174 13.04 -4.25 -20.87
CA GLY A 174 13.63 -3.14 -20.12
C GLY A 174 14.04 -1.96 -20.99
N ALA A 175 13.90 -2.05 -22.33
CA ALA A 175 14.31 -1.00 -23.25
C ALA A 175 13.44 0.27 -23.13
N ALA A 176 14.08 1.44 -23.19
CA ALA A 176 13.45 2.74 -22.96
C ALA A 176 12.26 2.97 -23.90
N GLU A 177 12.41 2.61 -25.17
CA GLU A 177 11.37 2.72 -26.19
C GLU A 177 10.16 1.81 -25.95
N LYS A 178 10.28 0.80 -25.09
CA LYS A 178 9.16 -0.05 -24.66
C LYS A 178 8.38 0.57 -23.52
N VAL A 179 8.96 1.54 -22.80
CA VAL A 179 8.31 2.27 -21.72
C VAL A 179 7.33 3.28 -22.29
N GLN A 180 6.04 3.08 -22.06
CA GLN A 180 5.01 4.04 -22.46
C GLN A 180 4.88 5.17 -21.44
N THR A 181 4.65 4.80 -20.18
CA THR A 181 4.43 5.72 -19.05
C THR A 181 4.45 4.92 -17.75
N TYR A 182 4.54 5.62 -16.63
CA TYR A 182 4.13 5.07 -15.35
C TYR A 182 2.62 5.17 -15.18
N THR A 183 2.00 4.05 -14.81
CA THR A 183 0.56 3.95 -14.47
C THR A 183 0.42 3.67 -12.98
N GLY A 184 -0.79 3.83 -12.45
CA GLY A 184 -1.06 3.56 -11.04
C GLY A 184 -0.36 4.50 -10.05
N HIS A 185 0.29 5.58 -10.52
CA HIS A 185 0.96 6.57 -9.68
C HIS A 185 0.07 7.17 -8.59
N TRP A 186 -1.25 7.06 -8.72
CA TRP A 186 -2.24 7.38 -7.69
C TRP A 186 -1.96 6.66 -6.35
N ASP A 187 -1.31 5.49 -6.35
CA ASP A 187 -0.98 4.71 -5.15
C ASP A 187 0.51 4.75 -4.77
N SER A 188 1.29 5.65 -5.37
CA SER A 188 2.74 5.74 -5.19
C SER A 188 3.16 5.84 -3.73
N ALA A 189 2.46 6.62 -2.90
CA ALA A 189 2.82 6.77 -1.49
C ALA A 189 2.71 5.45 -0.70
N GLY A 190 1.67 4.65 -0.98
CA GLY A 190 1.48 3.34 -0.36
C GLY A 190 2.56 2.33 -0.78
N TRP A 191 2.93 2.33 -2.07
CA TRP A 191 4.03 1.52 -2.59
C TRP A 191 5.37 1.93 -1.98
N THR A 192 5.70 3.21 -2.00
CA THR A 192 6.91 3.78 -1.41
C THR A 192 7.05 3.40 0.05
N GLY A 193 5.98 3.52 0.84
CA GLY A 193 5.96 3.10 2.24
C GLY A 193 6.24 1.61 2.46
N THR A 194 5.62 0.75 1.65
CA THR A 194 5.79 -0.72 1.74
C THR A 194 7.23 -1.13 1.41
N ALA A 195 7.81 -0.54 0.38
CA ALA A 195 9.18 -0.84 -0.01
C ALA A 195 10.23 -0.17 0.90
N LEU A 196 9.89 0.95 1.57
CA LEU A 196 10.70 1.45 2.68
C LEU A 196 10.75 0.44 3.82
N GLN A 197 9.62 -0.19 4.17
CA GLN A 197 9.61 -1.29 5.14
C GLN A 197 10.51 -2.44 4.70
N ALA A 198 10.42 -2.87 3.43
CA ALA A 198 11.29 -3.89 2.86
C ALA A 198 12.78 -3.50 2.94
N ALA A 199 13.13 -2.27 2.57
CA ALA A 199 14.50 -1.78 2.58
C ALA A 199 15.07 -1.68 4.01
N ALA A 200 14.28 -1.20 4.98
CA ALA A 200 14.70 -1.13 6.37
C ALA A 200 14.87 -2.53 6.98
N ALA A 201 13.96 -3.46 6.72
CA ALA A 201 14.07 -4.84 7.16
C ALA A 201 15.27 -5.56 6.51
N ARG A 202 15.52 -5.31 5.21
CA ARG A 202 16.69 -5.83 4.50
C ARG A 202 17.98 -5.32 5.13
N TYR A 203 18.11 -4.01 5.32
CA TYR A 203 19.29 -3.42 5.98
C TYR A 203 19.51 -4.03 7.37
N ALA A 204 18.44 -4.23 8.15
CA ALA A 204 18.57 -4.84 9.46
C ALA A 204 19.16 -6.26 9.42
N MET A 205 18.87 -7.02 8.36
CA MET A 205 19.34 -8.39 8.19
C MET A 205 20.69 -8.51 7.52
N THR A 206 21.07 -7.56 6.66
CA THR A 206 22.31 -7.63 5.89
C THR A 206 23.41 -6.75 6.45
N GLY A 207 23.07 -5.66 7.14
CA GLY A 207 24.05 -4.74 7.73
C GLY A 207 24.99 -4.06 6.74
N THR A 208 24.75 -4.17 5.43
CA THR A 208 25.67 -3.64 4.42
C THR A 208 25.47 -2.15 4.18
N GLU A 209 26.54 -1.47 3.77
CA GLU A 209 26.49 -0.05 3.43
C GLU A 209 25.54 0.23 2.24
N ALA A 210 25.53 -0.65 1.24
CA ALA A 210 24.64 -0.51 0.10
C ALA A 210 23.15 -0.63 0.50
N ASP A 211 22.82 -1.51 1.44
CA ASP A 211 21.45 -1.65 1.94
C ASP A 211 21.07 -0.51 2.90
N TYR A 212 22.02 0.04 3.65
CA TYR A 212 21.82 1.27 4.42
C TYR A 212 21.46 2.45 3.51
N GLU A 213 22.23 2.66 2.44
CA GLU A 213 21.97 3.70 1.46
C GLU A 213 20.65 3.48 0.70
N ARG A 214 20.30 2.23 0.41
CA ARG A 214 18.97 1.88 -0.14
C ARG A 214 17.86 2.32 0.80
N MET A 215 17.94 1.97 2.09
CA MET A 215 16.96 2.36 3.10
C MET A 215 16.86 3.89 3.22
N LEU A 216 18.01 4.57 3.32
CA LEU A 216 18.07 6.01 3.49
C LEU A 216 17.49 6.76 2.28
N SER A 217 17.81 6.31 1.06
CA SER A 217 17.23 6.85 -0.18
C SER A 217 15.70 6.69 -0.23
N GLN A 218 15.16 5.53 0.18
CA GLN A 218 13.71 5.33 0.24
C GLN A 218 13.04 6.15 1.33
N LEU A 219 13.71 6.34 2.47
CA LEU A 219 13.22 7.20 3.53
C LEU A 219 13.16 8.66 3.07
N GLU A 220 14.19 9.15 2.40
CA GLU A 220 14.22 10.49 1.82
C GLU A 220 13.10 10.72 0.81
N ALA A 221 12.84 9.73 -0.05
CA ALA A 221 11.72 9.79 -0.99
C ALA A 221 10.38 9.84 -0.25
N MET A 222 10.17 8.99 0.75
CA MET A 222 8.95 8.99 1.57
C MET A 222 8.76 10.31 2.32
N MET A 223 9.81 10.88 2.90
CA MET A 223 9.75 12.17 3.60
C MET A 223 9.54 13.33 2.63
N PHE A 224 10.09 13.25 1.42
CA PHE A 224 9.81 14.24 0.37
C PHE A 224 8.31 14.27 0.01
N MET A 225 7.61 13.13 0.04
CA MET A 225 6.16 13.09 -0.19
C MET A 225 5.34 13.83 0.89
N TYR A 226 5.88 14.02 2.10
CA TYR A 226 5.30 14.93 3.08
C TYR A 226 5.73 16.38 2.82
N GLU A 227 7.02 16.61 2.58
CA GLU A 227 7.61 17.95 2.42
C GLU A 227 7.06 18.70 1.20
N ALA A 228 6.95 18.05 0.05
CA ALA A 228 6.51 18.68 -1.19
C ALA A 228 5.01 19.03 -1.20
N THR A 229 4.24 18.68 -0.16
CA THR A 229 2.89 19.24 0.03
C THR A 229 2.92 20.68 0.52
N GLY A 230 4.00 21.09 1.19
CA GLY A 230 4.07 22.36 1.94
C GLY A 230 3.19 22.42 3.19
N VAL A 231 2.55 21.31 3.58
CA VAL A 231 1.62 21.22 4.71
C VAL A 231 2.09 20.11 5.65
N PRO A 232 2.70 20.43 6.82
CA PRO A 232 3.20 19.41 7.73
C PRO A 232 2.12 18.40 8.14
N GLY A 233 2.39 17.10 8.06
CA GLY A 233 1.44 16.05 8.41
C GLY A 233 0.43 15.66 7.32
N LEU A 234 0.47 16.31 6.16
CA LEU A 234 -0.24 15.86 4.97
C LEU A 234 0.73 15.06 4.08
N LEU A 235 0.28 13.87 3.66
CA LEU A 235 0.96 13.03 2.69
C LEU A 235 0.31 13.22 1.32
N MET A 236 1.10 13.41 0.26
CA MET A 236 0.61 13.35 -1.13
C MET A 236 0.44 11.90 -1.60
N ARG A 237 -0.40 11.68 -2.62
CA ARG A 237 -0.44 10.41 -3.37
C ARG A 237 0.82 10.21 -4.20
N CYS A 238 1.19 11.23 -4.96
CA CYS A 238 2.37 11.28 -5.81
C CYS A 238 2.77 12.72 -6.14
N HIS A 239 3.96 12.89 -6.70
CA HIS A 239 4.41 14.10 -7.38
C HIS A 239 4.77 13.81 -8.84
N TYR A 240 4.59 14.80 -9.72
CA TYR A 240 4.80 14.62 -11.15
C TYR A 240 5.06 15.94 -11.88
N ALA A 241 5.62 15.81 -13.08
CA ALA A 241 5.80 16.88 -14.06
C ALA A 241 4.74 16.72 -15.15
N MET A 242 3.76 17.61 -15.19
CA MET A 242 2.66 17.57 -16.16
C MET A 242 3.13 18.13 -17.51
N LEU A 243 2.84 17.40 -18.58
CA LEU A 243 3.05 17.85 -19.95
C LEU A 243 1.96 18.84 -20.38
N PRO A 244 2.23 19.72 -21.38
CA PRO A 244 1.23 20.67 -21.86
C PRO A 244 0.20 19.98 -22.75
N GLU A 245 -0.95 20.62 -22.93
CA GLU A 245 -2.01 20.11 -23.80
C GLU A 245 -1.49 19.83 -25.22
N GLY A 246 -1.81 18.64 -25.75
CA GLY A 246 -1.36 18.20 -27.07
C GLY A 246 0.05 17.61 -27.13
N ALA A 247 0.78 17.52 -26.02
CA ALA A 247 2.02 16.75 -25.98
C ALA A 247 1.74 15.24 -26.16
N PRO A 248 2.61 14.50 -26.88
CA PRO A 248 2.50 13.06 -27.00
C PRO A 248 2.79 12.35 -25.67
N ASN A 249 2.44 11.05 -25.59
CA ASN A 249 2.84 10.22 -24.45
C ASN A 249 4.39 10.22 -24.30
N PRO A 250 4.91 10.21 -23.06
CA PRO A 250 6.35 10.30 -22.77
C PRO A 250 7.08 8.96 -23.00
N VAL A 251 6.85 8.33 -24.15
CA VAL A 251 7.52 7.08 -24.54
C VAL A 251 9.03 7.30 -24.58
N GLY A 252 9.81 6.39 -24.02
CA GLY A 252 11.28 6.54 -24.00
C GLY A 252 11.84 7.25 -22.77
N HIS A 253 11.01 7.55 -21.77
CA HIS A 253 11.44 8.24 -20.55
C HIS A 253 11.22 7.42 -19.26
N PRO A 254 11.86 6.24 -19.11
CA PRO A 254 11.87 5.53 -17.83
C PRO A 254 12.41 6.40 -16.71
N GLY A 255 11.97 6.12 -15.49
CA GLY A 255 12.34 6.83 -14.26
C GLY A 255 11.68 8.19 -14.09
N LYS A 256 11.19 8.83 -15.16
CA LYS A 256 10.61 10.18 -15.08
C LYS A 256 9.13 10.13 -14.72
N ALA A 257 8.75 10.88 -13.70
CA ALA A 257 7.36 11.13 -13.30
C ALA A 257 6.63 12.10 -14.27
N LEU A 258 6.52 11.74 -15.54
CA LEU A 258 5.84 12.54 -16.57
C LEU A 258 4.39 12.08 -16.69
N ILE A 259 3.45 13.02 -16.58
CA ILE A 259 2.02 12.74 -16.79
C ILE A 259 1.51 13.56 -17.98
N PRO A 260 0.79 12.95 -18.93
CA PRO A 260 0.11 13.68 -20.00
C PRO A 260 -0.83 14.76 -19.45
N TYR A 261 -1.10 15.78 -20.27
CA TYR A 261 -2.08 16.79 -19.89
C TYR A 261 -3.44 16.16 -19.60
N SER A 262 -3.99 16.49 -18.43
CA SER A 262 -5.38 16.25 -18.07
C SER A 262 -6.11 17.61 -18.04
N PRO A 263 -7.43 17.72 -18.24
CA PRO A 263 -8.18 18.96 -17.99
C PRO A 263 -8.46 19.16 -16.48
N PRO A 264 -8.57 20.40 -15.97
CA PRO A 264 -8.68 20.69 -14.53
C PRO A 264 -9.92 20.14 -13.81
N GLU A 265 -10.83 19.48 -14.52
CA GLU A 265 -12.09 18.95 -13.99
C GLU A 265 -11.89 17.78 -13.00
N VAL A 266 -10.65 17.28 -12.87
CA VAL A 266 -10.23 16.30 -11.86
C VAL A 266 -9.48 17.06 -10.75
N TRP A 267 -10.24 17.50 -9.73
CA TRP A 267 -9.85 18.54 -8.78
C TRP A 267 -8.76 18.16 -7.75
N ALA A 268 -8.50 16.87 -7.55
CA ALA A 268 -7.52 16.39 -6.55
C ALA A 268 -6.07 16.39 -7.05
N ASP A 269 -5.83 16.72 -8.33
CA ASP A 269 -4.61 16.26 -8.99
C ASP A 269 -3.49 17.30 -9.07
N ARG A 270 -3.78 18.61 -8.93
CA ARG A 270 -2.84 19.68 -9.35
C ARG A 270 -2.45 20.67 -8.27
N ASN A 271 -2.04 20.18 -7.12
CA ASN A 271 -1.47 21.08 -6.13
C ASN A 271 -0.05 21.48 -6.57
N PRO A 272 0.28 22.78 -6.66
CA PRO A 272 1.62 23.19 -7.03
C PRO A 272 2.64 22.74 -5.97
N ILE A 273 3.78 22.25 -6.40
CA ILE A 273 4.90 21.95 -5.50
C ILE A 273 5.50 23.29 -5.00
N PRO A 274 5.75 23.48 -3.69
CA PRO A 274 6.36 24.68 -3.17
C PRO A 274 7.71 25.00 -3.84
N GLU A 275 7.98 26.28 -4.11
CA GLU A 275 9.19 26.73 -4.82
C GLU A 275 10.49 26.22 -4.14
N GLY A 276 10.51 26.21 -2.80
CA GLY A 276 11.65 25.69 -2.03
C GLY A 276 11.94 24.20 -2.23
N CYS A 277 10.95 23.42 -2.66
CA CYS A 277 11.08 21.98 -2.92
C CYS A 277 11.51 21.69 -4.36
N LEU A 278 11.34 22.64 -5.29
CA LEU A 278 11.69 22.44 -6.71
C LEU A 278 13.18 22.18 -6.92
N ALA A 279 14.05 22.73 -6.07
CA ALA A 279 15.50 22.50 -6.13
C ALA A 279 15.91 21.06 -5.82
N ARG A 280 15.03 20.26 -5.19
CA ARG A 280 15.24 18.84 -4.93
C ARG A 280 14.74 17.94 -6.05
N LEU A 281 13.94 18.49 -6.97
CA LEU A 281 13.41 17.75 -8.10
C LEU A 281 14.39 17.82 -9.28
N PRO A 282 14.40 16.79 -10.15
CA PRO A 282 15.17 16.85 -11.38
C PRO A 282 14.79 18.07 -12.23
N ALA A 283 15.78 18.63 -12.93
CA ALA A 283 15.61 19.84 -13.74
C ALA A 283 14.43 19.78 -14.72
N TYR A 284 14.10 18.60 -15.26
CA TYR A 284 13.00 18.43 -16.19
C TYR A 284 11.61 18.77 -15.61
N TYR A 285 11.44 18.88 -14.29
CA TYR A 285 10.20 19.39 -13.68
C TYR A 285 9.96 20.87 -13.96
N ALA A 286 11.03 21.65 -14.14
CA ALA A 286 10.97 23.08 -14.42
C ALA A 286 11.33 23.40 -15.88
N ASP A 287 12.33 22.71 -16.41
CA ASP A 287 12.91 23.00 -17.72
C ASP A 287 12.15 22.34 -18.88
N GLY A 288 11.38 21.28 -18.62
CA GLY A 288 10.73 20.49 -19.66
C GLY A 288 11.52 19.27 -20.12
N VAL A 289 10.99 18.57 -21.12
CA VAL A 289 11.57 17.33 -21.67
C VAL A 289 11.43 17.28 -23.20
N ASP A 290 12.43 16.69 -23.86
CA ASP A 290 12.37 16.44 -25.31
C ASP A 290 11.66 15.12 -25.59
N ILE A 291 10.54 15.18 -26.31
CA ILE A 291 9.78 14.00 -26.75
C ILE A 291 9.70 14.04 -28.28
N GLN A 292 10.15 12.97 -28.94
CA GLN A 292 10.14 12.86 -30.41
C GLN A 292 10.81 14.05 -31.12
N GLY A 293 11.89 14.59 -30.54
CA GLY A 293 12.65 15.70 -31.10
C GLY A 293 12.01 17.08 -30.91
N THR A 294 10.89 17.17 -30.18
CA THR A 294 10.25 18.44 -29.79
C THR A 294 10.38 18.64 -28.29
N HIS A 295 10.78 19.84 -27.88
CA HIS A 295 10.88 20.20 -26.48
C HIS A 295 9.52 20.63 -25.92
N TYR A 296 9.09 20.03 -24.81
CA TYR A 296 7.84 20.35 -24.13
C TYR A 296 8.13 20.86 -22.72
N SER A 297 7.71 22.08 -22.42
CA SER A 297 7.76 22.63 -21.06
C SER A 297 6.82 21.85 -20.14
N THR A 298 7.28 21.51 -18.95
CA THR A 298 6.50 20.79 -17.93
C THR A 298 6.00 21.75 -16.86
N THR A 299 5.08 21.27 -16.01
CA THR A 299 4.67 22.01 -14.81
C THR A 299 4.64 21.06 -13.61
N PRO A 300 5.32 21.40 -12.50
CA PRO A 300 5.44 20.52 -11.34
C PRO A 300 4.16 20.54 -10.48
N PHE A 301 3.62 19.37 -10.17
CA PHE A 301 2.46 19.20 -9.30
C PHE A 301 2.65 18.03 -8.34
N TRP A 302 1.91 18.07 -7.25
CA TRP A 302 1.61 16.92 -6.42
C TRP A 302 0.10 16.70 -6.36
N MET A 303 -0.27 15.46 -6.07
CA MET A 303 -1.65 14.99 -6.04
C MET A 303 -2.08 14.75 -4.60
N GLY A 304 -3.21 15.37 -4.22
CA GLY A 304 -3.87 15.13 -2.94
C GLY A 304 -4.68 13.85 -2.96
N ASP A 305 -5.70 13.78 -2.10
CA ASP A 305 -6.58 12.63 -1.89
C ASP A 305 -5.79 11.35 -1.53
N ALA A 306 -4.74 11.50 -0.73
CA ALA A 306 -4.00 10.35 -0.23
C ALA A 306 -4.91 9.57 0.71
N SER A 307 -5.31 8.37 0.29
CA SER A 307 -6.19 7.52 1.08
C SER A 307 -5.52 7.14 2.40
N ARG A 308 -6.36 6.87 3.41
CA ARG A 308 -5.93 6.45 4.75
C ARG A 308 -4.87 5.35 4.71
N ASP A 309 -5.01 4.38 3.80
CA ASP A 309 -4.09 3.24 3.74
C ASP A 309 -2.67 3.64 3.33
N MET A 310 -2.47 4.70 2.57
CA MET A 310 -1.13 5.20 2.25
C MET A 310 -0.41 5.73 3.50
N TYR A 311 -1.14 6.44 4.37
CA TYR A 311 -0.59 6.90 5.64
C TYR A 311 -0.24 5.72 6.55
N VAL A 312 -1.14 4.75 6.68
CA VAL A 312 -0.92 3.65 7.64
C VAL A 312 0.08 2.61 7.14
N ARG A 313 0.22 2.40 5.82
CA ARG A 313 1.23 1.51 5.22
C ARG A 313 2.64 2.08 5.28
N SER A 314 2.79 3.41 5.18
CA SER A 314 4.12 4.04 5.25
C SER A 314 4.68 4.05 6.67
N LEU A 315 3.82 4.11 7.68
CA LEU A 315 4.24 4.31 9.07
C LEU A 315 5.15 3.20 9.64
N PRO A 316 4.86 1.88 9.47
CA PRO A 316 5.77 0.83 9.90
C PRO A 316 7.18 0.95 9.29
N GLY A 317 7.27 1.23 7.99
CA GLY A 317 8.55 1.43 7.30
C GLY A 317 9.32 2.66 7.79
N ILE A 318 8.64 3.79 7.98
CA ILE A 318 9.27 5.03 8.48
C ILE A 318 9.79 4.82 9.92
N LEU A 319 9.02 4.19 10.80
CA LEU A 319 9.45 3.96 12.19
C LEU A 319 10.59 2.95 12.27
N LEU A 320 10.56 1.89 11.46
CA LEU A 320 11.67 0.94 11.39
C LEU A 320 12.96 1.62 10.92
N ALA A 321 12.88 2.40 9.84
CA ALA A 321 14.02 3.18 9.34
C ALA A 321 14.51 4.20 10.37
N TYR A 322 13.60 4.89 11.07
CA TYR A 322 13.95 5.86 12.13
C TYR A 322 14.80 5.23 13.24
N ASP A 323 14.47 4.00 13.65
CA ASP A 323 15.23 3.29 14.68
C ASP A 323 16.63 2.88 14.19
N PHE A 324 16.80 2.71 12.88
CA PHE A 324 18.03 2.23 12.25
C PHE A 324 18.90 3.33 11.66
N LEU A 325 18.42 4.57 11.64
CA LEU A 325 19.22 5.72 11.20
C LEU A 325 20.53 5.80 12.00
N GLY A 326 21.64 5.92 11.27
CA GLY A 326 22.96 6.16 11.83
C GLY A 326 23.10 7.57 12.42
N GLN A 327 24.33 8.08 12.38
CA GLN A 327 24.69 9.42 12.83
C GLN A 327 25.27 10.21 11.66
N GLY A 328 24.86 11.47 11.53
CA GLY A 328 25.35 12.35 10.46
C GLY A 328 24.37 13.47 10.18
N GLU A 329 24.80 14.48 9.44
CA GLU A 329 23.95 15.64 9.10
C GLU A 329 22.72 15.23 8.27
N ARG A 330 22.89 14.25 7.37
CA ARG A 330 21.81 13.70 6.53
C ARG A 330 20.77 12.98 7.38
N GLU A 331 21.22 12.13 8.30
CA GLU A 331 20.38 11.39 9.24
C GLU A 331 19.69 12.31 10.25
N ASP A 332 20.40 13.30 10.77
CA ASP A 332 19.86 14.30 11.70
C ASP A 332 18.75 15.12 11.03
N LYS A 333 18.94 15.48 9.75
CA LYS A 333 17.87 16.09 8.93
C LYS A 333 16.68 15.15 8.83
N MET A 334 16.88 13.88 8.48
CA MET A 334 15.77 12.92 8.38
C MET A 334 15.03 12.74 9.70
N ARG A 335 15.74 12.65 10.84
CA ARG A 335 15.12 12.62 12.17
C ARG A 335 14.30 13.88 12.43
N GLY A 336 14.81 15.05 12.03
CA GLY A 336 14.12 16.33 12.11
C GLY A 336 12.85 16.38 11.27
N ASP A 337 12.91 15.93 10.01
CA ASP A 337 11.76 15.85 9.11
C ASP A 337 10.70 14.92 9.70
N ILE A 338 11.06 13.71 10.14
CA ILE A 338 10.14 12.73 10.73
C ILE A 338 9.42 13.31 11.97
N ARG A 339 10.18 13.97 12.86
CA ARG A 339 9.64 14.65 14.06
C ARG A 339 8.73 15.83 13.72
N THR A 340 8.91 16.43 12.55
CA THR A 340 8.09 17.56 12.09
C THR A 340 6.79 17.07 11.46
N TYR A 341 6.88 16.13 10.51
CA TYR A 341 5.75 15.73 9.68
C TYR A 341 4.84 14.71 10.38
N LEU A 342 5.37 13.61 10.93
CA LEU A 342 4.51 12.52 11.42
C LEU A 342 3.62 12.91 12.61
N PRO A 343 4.12 13.55 13.68
CA PRO A 343 3.26 13.97 14.79
C PRO A 343 2.21 14.98 14.36
N CYS A 344 2.48 15.74 13.29
CA CYS A 344 1.55 16.73 12.77
C CYS A 344 0.34 16.10 12.06
N THR A 345 0.47 14.87 11.51
CA THR A 345 -0.65 14.16 10.90
C THR A 345 -1.83 14.03 11.87
N LEU A 346 -1.56 13.63 13.12
CA LEU A 346 -2.59 13.55 14.16
C LEU A 346 -3.11 14.93 14.58
N LYS A 347 -2.22 15.92 14.75
CA LYS A 347 -2.59 17.29 15.14
C LYS A 347 -3.50 17.97 14.13
N ARG A 348 -3.38 17.63 12.84
CA ARG A 348 -4.21 18.18 11.75
C ARG A 348 -5.61 17.58 11.66
N LEU A 349 -5.84 16.43 12.27
CA LEU A 349 -7.18 15.83 12.25
C LEU A 349 -8.16 16.73 12.99
N LYS A 350 -9.41 16.74 12.54
CA LYS A 350 -10.51 17.42 13.22
C LYS A 350 -11.45 16.39 13.82
N LYS A 351 -11.65 16.45 15.13
CA LYS A 351 -12.56 15.53 15.83
C LYS A 351 -14.00 15.81 15.42
N LEU A 352 -14.71 14.75 15.04
CA LEU A 352 -16.11 14.71 14.64
C LEU A 352 -16.90 13.98 15.72
N ARG A 353 -18.11 14.45 15.98
CA ARG A 353 -19.06 13.78 16.87
C ARG A 353 -20.45 13.80 16.28
N ILE A 354 -21.15 12.67 16.37
CA ILE A 354 -22.59 12.58 16.10
C ILE A 354 -23.27 12.09 17.38
N VAL A 355 -24.21 12.85 17.95
CA VAL A 355 -24.97 12.46 19.15
C VAL A 355 -26.46 12.26 18.86
N ASN A 356 -27.19 11.65 19.80
CA ASN A 356 -28.63 11.41 19.73
C ASN A 356 -29.06 10.54 18.54
N LEU A 357 -28.19 9.64 18.07
CA LEU A 357 -28.46 8.79 16.90
C LEU A 357 -29.77 8.00 17.04
N GLN A 358 -30.09 7.54 18.25
CA GLN A 358 -31.31 6.77 18.53
C GLN A 358 -32.60 7.58 18.34
N LYS A 359 -32.52 8.92 18.33
CA LYS A 359 -33.68 9.79 18.08
C LYS A 359 -34.03 9.88 16.60
N ASN A 360 -33.23 9.29 15.72
CA ASN A 360 -33.41 9.36 14.28
C ASN A 360 -33.19 7.99 13.64
N SER A 361 -34.27 7.21 13.58
CA SER A 361 -34.27 5.83 13.06
C SER A 361 -33.73 5.74 11.63
N VAL A 362 -33.89 6.80 10.86
CA VAL A 362 -33.43 6.87 9.47
C VAL A 362 -31.90 6.95 9.40
N ILE A 363 -31.25 7.62 10.35
CA ILE A 363 -29.78 7.65 10.45
C ILE A 363 -29.25 6.32 10.98
N MET A 364 -29.93 5.70 11.95
CA MET A 364 -29.54 4.37 12.42
C MET A 364 -29.55 3.35 11.28
N GLU A 365 -30.56 3.41 10.42
CA GLU A 365 -30.59 2.59 9.21
C GLU A 365 -29.45 2.95 8.25
N ALA A 366 -29.13 4.24 8.09
CA ALA A 366 -28.03 4.69 7.23
C ALA A 366 -26.65 4.30 7.75
N ILE A 367 -26.43 4.35 9.07
CA ILE A 367 -25.20 3.94 9.74
C ILE A 367 -25.06 2.42 9.63
N ALA A 368 -26.11 1.67 9.96
CA ALA A 368 -26.14 0.22 9.77
C ALA A 368 -25.82 -0.12 8.30
N ALA A 369 -26.45 0.57 7.34
CA ALA A 369 -26.16 0.43 5.91
C ALA A 369 -24.70 0.74 5.54
N TYR A 370 -24.17 1.88 5.98
CA TYR A 370 -22.80 2.32 5.73
C TYR A 370 -21.77 1.30 6.23
N PHE A 371 -22.05 0.73 7.39
CA PHE A 371 -21.22 -0.28 8.03
C PHE A 371 -21.55 -1.72 7.60
N GLY A 372 -22.36 -1.91 6.55
CA GLY A 372 -22.59 -3.24 5.98
C GLY A 372 -23.75 -4.02 6.60
N LYS A 373 -24.89 -3.37 6.84
CA LYS A 373 -26.15 -3.86 7.46
C LYS A 373 -26.36 -5.38 7.47
N ASN A 374 -26.31 -6.04 6.31
CA ASN A 374 -26.58 -7.48 6.16
C ASN A 374 -25.31 -8.35 6.10
N SER A 375 -24.13 -7.74 6.07
CA SER A 375 -22.81 -8.35 5.93
C SER A 375 -21.93 -8.15 7.17
N LEU A 376 -22.48 -7.62 8.27
CA LEU A 376 -21.76 -7.48 9.53
C LEU A 376 -21.60 -8.83 10.23
N HIS A 377 -20.36 -9.22 10.51
CA HIS A 377 -19.99 -10.43 11.22
C HIS A 377 -19.60 -10.11 12.66
N LEU A 378 -20.60 -9.72 13.46
CA LEU A 378 -20.42 -9.45 14.90
C LEU A 378 -20.53 -10.77 15.69
N ASP A 379 -19.56 -11.00 16.57
CA ASP A 379 -19.57 -12.09 17.54
C ASP A 379 -20.43 -11.75 18.76
N PRO A 380 -20.85 -12.78 19.53
CA PRO A 380 -21.47 -12.56 20.84
C PRO A 380 -20.58 -11.71 21.75
N GLY A 381 -21.05 -10.51 22.09
CA GLY A 381 -20.35 -9.58 22.98
C GLY A 381 -19.60 -8.45 22.26
N ASP A 382 -19.59 -8.44 20.93
CA ASP A 382 -19.15 -7.28 20.15
C ASP A 382 -20.09 -6.09 20.37
N LEU A 383 -19.62 -4.90 20.00
CA LEU A 383 -20.38 -3.66 20.09
C LEU A 383 -21.72 -3.77 19.35
N ASP A 384 -22.83 -3.59 20.09
CA ASP A 384 -24.16 -3.53 19.49
C ASP A 384 -24.39 -2.18 18.82
N LEU A 385 -24.13 -2.13 17.50
CA LEU A 385 -24.36 -0.95 16.68
C LEU A 385 -25.81 -0.45 16.70
N ALA A 386 -26.79 -1.28 17.07
CA ALA A 386 -28.19 -0.87 17.20
C ALA A 386 -28.44 -0.01 18.44
N THR A 387 -27.55 -0.06 19.44
CA THR A 387 -27.65 0.71 20.69
C THR A 387 -26.82 2.00 20.69
N LEU A 388 -26.01 2.19 19.66
CA LEU A 388 -25.10 3.32 19.52
C LEU A 388 -25.88 4.65 19.50
N ASP A 389 -25.62 5.52 20.46
CA ASP A 389 -26.22 6.88 20.48
C ASP A 389 -25.21 7.98 20.13
N THR A 390 -23.91 7.68 20.23
CA THR A 390 -22.82 8.60 19.90
C THR A 390 -21.77 7.94 19.01
N VAL A 391 -21.38 8.61 17.92
CA VAL A 391 -20.24 8.24 17.06
C VAL A 391 -19.15 9.30 17.20
N ILE A 392 -17.92 8.86 17.41
CA ILE A 392 -16.71 9.68 17.35
C ILE A 392 -15.98 9.38 16.05
N GLY A 393 -15.56 10.44 15.36
CA GLY A 393 -14.78 10.36 14.14
C GLY A 393 -13.63 11.36 14.09
N TYR A 394 -12.76 11.22 13.10
CA TYR A 394 -11.67 12.15 12.84
C TYR A 394 -11.54 12.41 11.35
N VAL A 395 -11.49 13.69 10.98
CA VAL A 395 -11.55 14.16 9.59
C VAL A 395 -10.19 14.70 9.17
N MET A 396 -9.69 14.22 8.03
CA MET A 396 -8.51 14.76 7.36
C MET A 396 -8.93 15.67 6.20
N GLU A 397 -8.85 16.98 6.40
CA GLU A 397 -9.08 17.95 5.32
C GLU A 397 -7.82 18.15 4.47
N GLU A 398 -8.03 18.59 3.22
CA GLU A 398 -6.98 18.85 2.26
C GLU A 398 -7.01 20.28 1.71
N PRO A 399 -5.84 20.83 1.32
CA PRO A 399 -5.77 22.12 0.66
C PRO A 399 -6.43 22.08 -0.71
N ARG A 400 -6.87 23.26 -1.15
CA ARG A 400 -7.35 23.47 -2.52
C ARG A 400 -6.29 24.17 -3.37
N PRO A 401 -5.97 23.63 -4.56
CA PRO A 401 -5.07 24.31 -5.48
C PRO A 401 -5.60 25.68 -5.93
N ASP A 402 -6.91 25.81 -6.14
CA ASP A 402 -7.55 27.01 -6.68
C ASP A 402 -7.97 28.03 -5.61
N LYS A 403 -7.94 27.65 -4.33
CA LYS A 403 -8.24 28.51 -3.18
C LYS A 403 -7.25 28.27 -2.02
N PRO A 404 -5.94 28.47 -2.22
CA PRO A 404 -4.94 28.13 -1.21
C PRO A 404 -5.13 28.90 0.12
N GLY A 405 -5.76 30.09 0.09
CA GLY A 405 -6.02 30.89 1.29
C GLY A 405 -7.14 30.40 2.22
N THR A 406 -7.87 29.34 1.87
CA THR A 406 -8.94 28.78 2.74
C THR A 406 -8.46 27.63 3.62
N PHE A 407 -7.23 27.15 3.40
CA PHE A 407 -6.63 26.07 4.15
C PHE A 407 -5.48 26.62 5.00
N ASP A 408 -5.41 26.26 6.28
CA ASP A 408 -4.28 26.65 7.15
C ASP A 408 -3.13 25.64 6.97
N PRO A 409 -2.01 26.05 6.34
CA PRO A 409 -0.88 25.15 6.12
C PRO A 409 -0.03 24.93 7.38
N ALA A 410 -0.27 25.65 8.47
CA ALA A 410 0.51 25.50 9.69
C ALA A 410 0.18 24.17 10.40
N CYS A 411 1.19 23.60 11.07
CA CYS A 411 0.94 22.49 11.98
C CYS A 411 0.18 22.99 13.21
N PRO A 412 -0.99 22.42 13.55
CA PRO A 412 -1.72 22.84 14.75
C PRO A 412 -0.91 22.59 16.03
N ASP A 413 -0.99 23.51 16.99
CA ASP A 413 -0.27 23.38 18.26
C ASP A 413 -0.87 22.32 19.20
N SER A 414 -2.17 22.07 19.06
CA SER A 414 -2.96 21.15 19.88
C SER A 414 -3.34 19.87 19.16
N LEU A 415 -3.54 18.81 19.93
CA LEU A 415 -4.17 17.58 19.45
C LEU A 415 -5.70 17.77 19.37
N PRO A 416 -6.41 16.99 18.55
CA PRO A 416 -7.85 17.10 18.37
C PRO A 416 -8.63 16.47 19.53
N MET A 417 -8.44 17.02 20.74
CA MET A 417 -9.11 16.57 21.97
C MET A 417 -10.59 17.01 22.00
N GLU A 418 -10.87 18.19 21.45
CA GLU A 418 -12.19 18.81 21.41
C GLU A 418 -12.88 18.61 20.07
N VAL A 419 -14.20 18.45 20.09
CA VAL A 419 -15.01 18.32 18.86
C VAL A 419 -14.93 19.62 18.07
N HIS A 420 -14.60 19.51 16.78
CA HIS A 420 -14.56 20.67 15.90
C HIS A 420 -16.00 21.14 15.61
N PRO A 421 -16.32 22.44 15.70
CA PRO A 421 -17.69 22.95 15.55
C PRO A 421 -18.37 22.54 14.24
N ASP A 422 -17.63 22.52 13.13
CA ASP A 422 -18.17 22.12 11.83
C ASP A 422 -18.60 20.64 11.78
N TYR A 423 -18.02 19.83 12.66
CA TYR A 423 -18.22 18.38 12.74
C TYR A 423 -18.89 17.93 14.04
N ASP A 424 -19.54 18.85 14.77
CA ASP A 424 -20.44 18.51 15.87
C ASP A 424 -21.88 18.41 15.34
N PHE A 425 -22.37 17.19 15.24
CA PHE A 425 -23.67 16.87 14.69
C PHE A 425 -24.61 16.35 15.77
N ASP A 426 -25.83 16.87 15.81
CA ASP A 426 -26.92 16.34 16.63
C ASP A 426 -27.97 15.71 15.71
N ALA A 427 -28.09 14.38 15.74
CA ALA A 427 -29.02 13.62 14.90
C ALA A 427 -30.50 13.96 15.14
N SER A 428 -30.81 14.64 16.24
CA SER A 428 -32.16 15.15 16.54
C SER A 428 -32.45 16.54 15.96
N SER A 429 -31.44 17.21 15.41
CA SER A 429 -31.61 18.52 14.77
C SER A 429 -32.31 18.41 13.41
N GLU A 430 -33.14 19.41 13.08
CA GLU A 430 -33.83 19.49 11.78
C GLU A 430 -32.86 19.65 10.59
N ASP A 431 -31.67 20.22 10.82
CA ASP A 431 -30.65 20.47 9.80
C ASP A 431 -29.57 19.38 9.71
N PHE A 432 -29.59 18.38 10.61
CA PHE A 432 -28.58 17.34 10.70
C PHE A 432 -28.29 16.72 9.33
N MET A 433 -29.35 16.29 8.64
CA MET A 433 -29.24 15.56 7.39
C MET A 433 -28.53 16.38 6.31
N ILE A 434 -28.81 17.67 6.24
CA ILE A 434 -28.18 18.55 5.25
C ILE A 434 -26.70 18.70 5.60
N ARG A 435 -26.37 19.01 6.86
CA ARG A 435 -24.98 19.20 7.30
C ARG A 435 -24.14 17.93 7.12
N PHE A 436 -24.68 16.77 7.49
CA PHE A 436 -23.99 15.49 7.37
C PHE A 436 -23.76 15.11 5.90
N LEU A 437 -24.79 15.18 5.05
CA LEU A 437 -24.66 14.89 3.62
C LEU A 437 -23.71 15.86 2.91
N THR A 438 -23.75 17.15 3.26
CA THR A 438 -22.79 18.14 2.75
C THR A 438 -21.37 17.80 3.17
N THR A 439 -21.16 17.30 4.39
CA THR A 439 -19.85 16.86 4.85
C THR A 439 -19.36 15.63 4.09
N MET A 440 -20.19 14.62 3.95
CA MET A 440 -19.82 13.40 3.21
C MET A 440 -19.61 13.66 1.72
N ALA A 441 -20.34 14.60 1.11
CA ALA A 441 -20.12 15.03 -0.27
C ALA A 441 -18.77 15.73 -0.49
N ARG A 442 -18.04 16.07 0.58
CA ARG A 442 -16.67 16.60 0.53
C ARG A 442 -15.60 15.49 0.44
N LEU A 443 -15.96 14.22 0.59
CA LEU A 443 -15.00 13.10 0.53
C LEU A 443 -14.47 12.94 -0.89
N GLY A 444 -13.15 13.07 -1.05
CA GLY A 444 -12.43 12.96 -2.33
C GLY A 444 -12.81 14.00 -3.40
N GLN A 445 -13.79 14.87 -3.14
CA GLN A 445 -14.34 15.83 -4.11
C GLN A 445 -14.88 17.09 -3.42
N GLY A 446 -15.05 18.18 -4.17
CA GLY A 446 -15.84 19.34 -3.73
C GLY A 446 -15.04 20.57 -3.30
N GLU A 447 -15.75 21.57 -2.76
CA GLU A 447 -15.19 22.89 -2.48
C GLU A 447 -14.30 22.99 -1.22
N GLU A 448 -14.28 21.97 -0.38
CA GLU A 448 -13.42 21.89 0.82
C GLU A 448 -13.10 20.41 1.03
N PRO A 449 -12.21 19.81 0.24
CA PRO A 449 -12.09 18.36 0.16
C PRO A 449 -11.64 17.75 1.49
N ILE A 450 -12.18 16.56 1.76
CA ILE A 450 -11.79 15.67 2.84
C ILE A 450 -11.10 14.47 2.19
N ALA A 451 -9.85 14.21 2.55
CA ALA A 451 -9.09 13.04 2.09
C ALA A 451 -9.76 11.76 2.57
N TRP A 452 -10.04 11.71 3.87
CA TRP A 452 -10.59 10.53 4.53
C TRP A 452 -11.15 10.87 5.91
N ILE A 453 -11.99 9.97 6.41
CA ILE A 453 -12.59 10.02 7.74
C ILE A 453 -12.37 8.66 8.43
N LEU A 454 -12.03 8.73 9.70
CA LEU A 454 -11.92 7.59 10.61
C LEU A 454 -13.08 7.61 11.59
N PHE A 455 -13.58 6.44 11.98
CA PHE A 455 -14.64 6.24 12.96
C PHE A 455 -14.19 5.26 14.05
N PRO A 456 -13.25 5.69 14.93
CA PRO A 456 -12.66 4.81 15.94
C PRO A 456 -13.63 4.41 17.07
N SER A 457 -14.86 4.95 17.11
CA SER A 457 -15.93 4.44 18.00
C SER A 457 -16.77 3.33 17.36
N VAL A 458 -16.45 2.91 16.14
CA VAL A 458 -17.20 1.90 15.40
C VAL A 458 -16.28 0.86 14.76
N ARG A 459 -15.17 1.28 14.16
CA ARG A 459 -14.25 0.39 13.44
C ARG A 459 -12.97 0.14 14.23
N GLY A 460 -12.72 -1.10 14.62
CA GLY A 460 -11.50 -1.51 15.34
C GLY A 460 -10.19 -1.09 14.67
N GLY A 461 -10.09 -1.26 13.34
CA GLY A 461 -8.92 -0.82 12.59
C GLY A 461 -8.64 0.68 12.70
N ASP A 462 -9.69 1.52 12.70
CA ASP A 462 -9.54 2.97 12.85
C ASP A 462 -9.09 3.37 14.26
N ALA A 463 -9.63 2.72 15.29
CA ALA A 463 -9.22 2.93 16.67
C ALA A 463 -7.71 2.69 16.84
N LEU A 464 -7.19 1.65 16.18
CA LEU A 464 -5.79 1.29 16.26
C LEU A 464 -4.88 2.18 15.42
N TYR A 465 -5.33 2.66 14.25
CA TYR A 465 -4.60 3.70 13.53
C TYR A 465 -4.43 4.97 14.38
N MET A 466 -5.50 5.40 15.03
CA MET A 466 -5.47 6.58 15.90
C MET A 466 -4.56 6.36 17.12
N LEU A 467 -4.58 5.16 17.72
CA LEU A 467 -3.65 4.80 18.78
C LEU A 467 -2.20 4.79 18.27
N GLN A 468 -1.92 4.21 17.11
CA GLN A 468 -0.57 4.15 16.55
C GLN A 468 0.00 5.54 16.26
N TRP A 469 -0.78 6.48 15.73
CA TRP A 469 -0.31 7.86 15.56
C TRP A 469 -0.06 8.56 16.89
N ALA A 470 -0.90 8.32 17.89
CA ALA A 470 -0.70 8.87 19.23
C ALA A 470 0.63 8.37 19.82
N GLN A 471 0.83 7.06 19.78
CA GLN A 471 2.06 6.40 20.21
C GLN A 471 3.30 6.90 19.46
N THR A 472 3.18 7.06 18.13
CA THR A 472 4.24 7.61 17.29
C THR A 472 4.63 9.02 17.71
N GLY A 473 3.64 9.90 17.94
CA GLY A 473 3.90 11.26 18.37
C GLY A 473 4.63 11.33 19.72
N TYR A 474 4.23 10.51 20.68
CA TYR A 474 4.93 10.36 21.95
C TYR A 474 6.36 9.83 21.76
N TYR A 475 6.53 8.74 21.01
CA TYR A 475 7.84 8.12 20.77
C TYR A 475 8.84 9.11 20.15
N LEU A 476 8.39 9.91 19.19
CA LEU A 476 9.25 10.84 18.45
C LEU A 476 9.59 12.11 19.25
N LEU A 477 8.66 12.61 20.06
CA LEU A 477 8.74 13.94 20.70
C LEU A 477 8.85 13.92 22.23
N GLY A 478 8.46 12.83 22.90
CA GLY A 478 8.30 12.75 24.36
C GLY A 478 7.18 13.64 24.90
N ASP A 479 6.23 14.05 24.07
CA ASP A 479 5.15 14.97 24.43
C ASP A 479 3.95 14.21 25.02
N GLU A 480 3.77 14.30 26.33
CA GLU A 480 2.72 13.61 27.11
C GLU A 480 1.29 13.88 26.60
N ARG A 481 1.05 14.99 25.89
CA ARG A 481 -0.27 15.29 25.30
C ARG A 481 -0.74 14.19 24.36
N PHE A 482 0.19 13.49 23.68
CA PHE A 482 -0.15 12.36 22.83
C PHE A 482 -0.66 11.15 23.62
N LEU A 483 -0.14 10.91 24.83
CA LEU A 483 -0.65 9.87 25.72
C LEU A 483 -1.99 10.28 26.33
N ASP A 484 -2.18 11.56 26.66
CA ASP A 484 -3.48 12.09 27.09
C ASP A 484 -4.54 11.91 26.00
N TYR A 485 -4.19 12.18 24.74
CA TYR A 485 -5.05 11.91 23.59
C TYR A 485 -5.40 10.42 23.47
N ALA A 486 -4.42 9.53 23.61
CA ALA A 486 -4.68 8.08 23.57
C ALA A 486 -5.61 7.63 24.72
N ARG A 487 -5.44 8.16 25.94
CA ARG A 487 -6.35 7.88 27.07
C ARG A 487 -7.77 8.33 26.76
N GLN A 488 -7.94 9.58 26.31
CA GLN A 488 -9.26 10.11 25.94
C GLN A 488 -9.89 9.30 24.81
N LEU A 489 -9.13 8.96 23.77
CA LEU A 489 -9.61 8.11 22.68
C LEU A 489 -10.13 6.79 23.24
N MET A 490 -9.35 6.12 24.08
CA MET A 490 -9.72 4.80 24.61
C MET A 490 -10.96 4.85 25.51
N GLU A 491 -11.09 5.92 26.31
CA GLU A 491 -12.25 6.17 27.18
C GLU A 491 -13.53 6.48 26.39
N GLU A 492 -13.44 7.32 25.35
CA GLU A 492 -14.62 7.78 24.61
C GLU A 492 -15.16 6.77 23.60
N THR A 493 -14.34 5.81 23.15
CA THR A 493 -14.71 4.90 22.07
C THR A 493 -15.10 3.50 22.52
N GLU A 494 -15.12 3.21 23.83
CA GLU A 494 -15.18 1.81 24.32
C GLU A 494 -14.14 0.93 23.60
N PHE A 495 -12.87 1.33 23.71
CA PHE A 495 -11.78 0.86 22.86
C PHE A 495 -11.75 -0.64 22.57
N TRP A 496 -11.80 -1.48 23.60
CA TRP A 496 -11.69 -2.93 23.41
C TRP A 496 -12.89 -3.54 22.69
N PRO A 497 -14.15 -3.28 23.12
CA PRO A 497 -15.31 -3.64 22.31
C PRO A 497 -15.23 -3.20 20.85
N VAL A 498 -14.68 -2.03 20.55
CA VAL A 498 -14.48 -1.58 19.16
C VAL A 498 -13.34 -2.33 18.47
N VAL A 499 -12.22 -2.59 19.13
CA VAL A 499 -11.12 -3.40 18.56
C VAL A 499 -11.63 -4.78 18.12
N ASP A 500 -12.53 -5.37 18.90
CA ASP A 500 -13.15 -6.67 18.61
C ASP A 500 -14.11 -6.64 17.39
N THR A 501 -14.45 -5.45 16.84
CA THR A 501 -15.25 -5.34 15.60
C THR A 501 -14.44 -5.39 14.31
N MET A 502 -13.12 -5.54 14.40
CA MET A 502 -12.23 -5.29 13.28
C MET A 502 -12.50 -6.19 12.06
N GLY A 503 -12.76 -7.48 12.28
CA GLY A 503 -13.09 -8.45 11.23
C GLY A 503 -14.57 -8.41 10.86
N SER A 504 -15.39 -7.65 11.59
CA SER A 504 -16.85 -7.64 11.43
C SER A 504 -17.33 -6.93 10.18
N PHE A 505 -16.56 -5.98 9.64
CA PHE A 505 -16.95 -5.21 8.45
C PHE A 505 -16.55 -5.90 7.13
N TRP A 506 -16.06 -7.13 7.22
CA TRP A 506 -15.61 -7.89 6.06
C TRP A 506 -16.80 -8.42 5.27
N LEU A 507 -16.89 -8.09 3.98
CA LEU A 507 -17.93 -8.63 3.13
C LEU A 507 -17.78 -10.15 2.97
N PRO A 508 -18.88 -10.91 2.80
CA PRO A 508 -18.82 -12.28 2.34
C PRO A 508 -17.96 -12.36 1.09
N LYS A 509 -17.19 -13.44 0.98
CA LYS A 509 -16.24 -13.68 -0.10
C LYS A 509 -16.86 -13.39 -1.49
N TRP A 510 -18.09 -13.84 -1.70
CA TRP A 510 -18.78 -13.67 -2.96
C TRP A 510 -19.14 -12.23 -3.28
N CYS A 511 -19.35 -11.37 -2.29
CA CYS A 511 -19.75 -9.97 -2.48
C CYS A 511 -18.57 -9.04 -2.77
N LYS A 512 -17.36 -9.59 -2.81
CA LYS A 512 -16.15 -8.81 -3.03
C LYS A 512 -15.85 -8.68 -4.52
N PRO A 513 -15.86 -7.46 -5.09
CA PRO A 513 -15.27 -7.25 -6.41
C PRO A 513 -13.75 -7.42 -6.38
N HIS A 514 -13.14 -7.36 -5.18
CA HIS A 514 -11.70 -7.45 -4.95
C HIS A 514 -11.44 -7.95 -3.52
N TYR A 515 -10.44 -8.80 -3.32
CA TYR A 515 -9.97 -9.13 -1.96
C TYR A 515 -8.70 -8.34 -1.73
N GLY A 516 -8.84 -7.20 -1.06
CA GLY A 516 -7.75 -6.56 -0.36
C GLY A 516 -8.03 -6.74 1.12
N PRO A 517 -7.25 -7.56 1.86
CA PRO A 517 -7.42 -7.69 3.29
C PRO A 517 -7.23 -6.34 3.96
N SER A 518 -7.77 -6.24 5.15
CA SER A 518 -7.66 -5.09 6.00
C SER A 518 -6.18 -4.73 6.14
N LEU A 519 -5.89 -3.54 5.66
CA LEU A 519 -4.56 -2.97 5.58
C LEU A 519 -4.04 -2.54 6.96
N ALA A 520 -4.74 -2.93 8.03
CA ALA A 520 -4.34 -2.63 9.38
C ALA A 520 -3.33 -3.64 9.92
N TYR A 521 -3.24 -4.88 9.43
CA TYR A 521 -2.31 -5.84 10.04
C TYR A 521 -0.82 -5.38 10.11
N PRO A 522 -0.27 -4.52 9.23
CA PRO A 522 1.05 -3.93 9.44
C PRO A 522 1.09 -2.94 10.62
N THR A 523 -0.01 -2.23 10.88
CA THR A 523 -0.20 -1.40 12.09
C THR A 523 -0.18 -2.27 13.35
N PHE A 524 -0.86 -3.40 13.33
CA PHE A 524 -0.88 -4.36 14.44
C PHE A 524 0.50 -4.91 14.73
N TRP A 525 1.16 -5.39 13.67
CA TRP A 525 2.52 -5.88 13.76
C TRP A 525 3.43 -4.84 14.40
N ASN A 526 3.36 -3.59 13.93
CA ASN A 526 4.17 -2.50 14.46
C ASN A 526 3.82 -2.13 15.91
N LEU A 527 2.54 -2.09 16.29
CA LEU A 527 2.10 -1.87 17.68
C LEU A 527 2.63 -2.99 18.58
N GLN A 528 2.34 -4.25 18.25
CA GLN A 528 2.68 -5.39 19.09
C GLN A 528 4.18 -5.60 19.30
N ASN A 529 4.99 -5.34 18.27
CA ASN A 529 6.44 -5.49 18.38
C ASN A 529 7.12 -4.32 19.11
N ARG A 530 6.43 -3.20 19.34
CA ARG A 530 6.98 -2.02 20.03
C ARG A 530 6.47 -1.85 21.46
N VAL A 531 5.38 -2.51 21.82
CA VAL A 531 4.85 -2.50 23.19
C VAL A 531 5.63 -3.53 24.02
N ASP A 532 6.19 -3.08 25.15
CA ASP A 532 6.84 -3.98 26.10
C ASP A 532 5.79 -4.90 26.75
N ARG A 533 5.76 -6.16 26.30
CA ARG A 533 4.86 -7.19 26.79
C ARG A 533 5.02 -7.47 28.29
N THR A 534 6.20 -7.24 28.86
CA THR A 534 6.42 -7.43 30.30
C THR A 534 5.80 -6.32 31.13
N GLN A 535 5.75 -5.11 30.58
CA GLN A 535 5.15 -3.94 31.21
C GLN A 535 3.64 -3.83 30.97
N PHE A 536 3.18 -4.21 29.78
CA PHE A 536 1.77 -4.13 29.36
C PHE A 536 1.22 -5.49 28.89
N PRO A 537 1.28 -6.56 29.72
CA PRO A 537 0.95 -7.92 29.30
C PRO A 537 -0.51 -8.09 28.88
N VAL A 538 -1.44 -7.41 29.55
CA VAL A 538 -2.87 -7.54 29.27
C VAL A 538 -3.26 -6.77 28.01
N PHE A 539 -2.78 -5.53 27.82
CA PHE A 539 -2.90 -4.83 26.53
C PHE A 539 -2.38 -5.69 25.37
N TRP A 540 -1.16 -6.23 25.51
CA TRP A 540 -0.56 -7.06 24.47
C TRP A 540 -1.39 -8.32 24.19
N ASN A 541 -1.80 -9.05 25.25
CA ASN A 541 -2.60 -10.26 25.10
C ASN A 541 -3.97 -9.97 24.47
N LYS A 542 -4.65 -8.88 24.84
CA LYS A 542 -5.92 -8.47 24.21
C LYS A 542 -5.75 -8.20 22.73
N LEU A 543 -4.68 -7.48 22.36
CA LEU A 543 -4.40 -7.19 20.95
C LEU A 543 -4.07 -8.48 20.17
N ALA A 544 -3.29 -9.39 20.74
CA ALA A 544 -2.97 -10.68 20.14
C ALA A 544 -4.22 -11.59 20.00
N THR A 545 -5.12 -11.60 20.98
CA THR A 545 -6.43 -12.26 20.87
C THR A 545 -7.26 -11.68 19.74
N ALA A 546 -7.35 -10.35 19.63
CA ALA A 546 -8.08 -9.70 18.54
C ALA A 546 -7.48 -10.03 17.17
N VAL A 547 -6.15 -10.05 17.02
CA VAL A 547 -5.49 -10.47 15.75
C VAL A 547 -5.86 -11.91 15.38
N ARG A 548 -5.89 -12.81 16.35
CA ARG A 548 -6.29 -14.21 16.13
C ARG A 548 -7.76 -14.32 15.73
N GLU A 549 -8.66 -13.73 16.50
CA GLU A 549 -10.11 -13.89 16.32
C GLU A 549 -10.61 -13.11 15.10
N GLU A 550 -10.27 -11.82 15.02
CA GLU A 550 -10.77 -10.92 13.98
C GLU A 550 -10.05 -11.05 12.65
N TYR A 551 -8.72 -11.20 12.65
CA TYR A 551 -7.99 -11.33 11.39
C TYR A 551 -7.83 -12.75 10.95
N ARG A 552 -7.13 -13.58 11.73
CA ARG A 552 -6.83 -14.93 11.28
C ARG A 552 -8.12 -15.68 11.00
N PHE A 553 -9.02 -15.83 11.98
CA PHE A 553 -10.18 -16.71 11.80
C PHE A 553 -11.34 -16.09 11.02
N LYS A 554 -11.69 -14.82 11.23
CA LYS A 554 -12.81 -14.20 10.49
C LYS A 554 -12.42 -13.74 9.09
N GLU A 555 -11.25 -13.12 8.93
CA GLU A 555 -10.94 -12.40 7.69
C GLU A 555 -10.02 -13.16 6.72
N LEU A 556 -8.92 -13.74 7.23
CA LEU A 556 -7.72 -14.06 6.43
C LEU A 556 -7.45 -15.55 6.24
N VAL A 557 -7.94 -16.45 7.10
CA VAL A 557 -7.67 -17.89 6.99
C VAL A 557 -8.12 -18.46 5.65
N ASP A 558 -9.26 -18.00 5.13
CA ASP A 558 -9.77 -18.47 3.85
C ASP A 558 -9.04 -17.83 2.66
N ALA A 559 -8.50 -16.63 2.85
CA ALA A 559 -7.78 -15.88 1.83
C ALA A 559 -6.31 -16.32 1.69
N ASN A 560 -5.73 -16.93 2.74
CA ASN A 560 -4.31 -17.29 2.80
C ASN A 560 -3.42 -16.12 2.36
N ASP A 561 -3.57 -14.97 3.02
CA ASP A 561 -2.65 -13.82 2.83
C ASP A 561 -1.29 -14.19 3.45
N CYS A 562 -0.29 -14.43 2.59
CA CYS A 562 1.01 -14.84 3.10
C CYS A 562 1.77 -13.71 3.78
N TYR A 563 1.52 -12.44 3.44
CA TYR A 563 2.18 -11.34 4.13
C TYR A 563 1.68 -11.23 5.57
N PHE A 564 0.36 -11.30 5.79
CA PHE A 564 -0.19 -11.44 7.14
C PHE A 564 0.39 -12.65 7.87
N GLY A 565 0.41 -13.82 7.21
CA GLY A 565 0.94 -15.05 7.78
C GLY A 565 2.38 -14.94 8.26
N VAL A 566 3.24 -14.26 7.50
CA VAL A 566 4.62 -13.96 7.89
C VAL A 566 4.66 -13.10 9.15
N LEU A 567 3.82 -12.06 9.23
CA LEU A 567 3.80 -11.17 10.39
C LEU A 567 3.18 -11.82 11.63
N TYR A 568 2.24 -12.75 11.44
CA TYR A 568 1.39 -13.33 12.47
C TYR A 568 2.16 -14.04 13.58
N ASP A 569 3.26 -14.72 13.23
CA ASP A 569 4.11 -15.45 14.18
C ASP A 569 4.67 -14.54 15.29
N SER A 570 4.92 -13.26 14.98
CA SER A 570 5.37 -12.26 15.96
C SER A 570 4.25 -11.55 16.72
N MET A 571 3.00 -11.71 16.27
CA MET A 571 1.82 -11.01 16.80
C MET A 571 1.00 -11.86 17.78
N VAL A 572 1.36 -13.13 17.97
CA VAL A 572 0.63 -14.07 18.83
C VAL A 572 1.65 -15.03 19.44
N ASP A 573 1.37 -15.54 20.63
CA ASP A 573 2.19 -16.58 21.24
C ASP A 573 1.43 -17.89 21.43
N ASP A 574 2.15 -18.97 21.75
CA ASP A 574 1.59 -20.31 21.93
C ASP A 574 0.45 -20.39 22.97
N ALA A 575 0.40 -19.43 23.91
CA ALA A 575 -0.65 -19.39 24.93
C ALA A 575 -1.99 -18.93 24.34
N ILE A 576 -1.96 -18.07 23.31
CA ILE A 576 -3.13 -17.55 22.62
C ILE A 576 -3.45 -18.41 21.39
N ASP A 577 -2.44 -18.81 20.62
CA ASP A 577 -2.59 -19.65 19.45
C ASP A 577 -1.41 -20.64 19.28
N PRO A 578 -1.57 -21.91 19.70
CA PRO A 578 -0.50 -22.91 19.56
C PRO A 578 -0.21 -23.29 18.10
N ASP A 579 -1.06 -22.89 17.14
CA ASP A 579 -0.90 -23.18 15.72
C ASP A 579 -0.28 -21.99 14.95
N ALA A 580 0.09 -20.89 15.62
CA ALA A 580 0.60 -19.69 14.96
C ALA A 580 1.84 -19.96 14.11
N HIS A 581 2.82 -20.66 14.68
CA HIS A 581 4.05 -21.01 13.97
C HIS A 581 3.79 -21.95 12.78
N ALA A 582 2.85 -22.89 12.93
CA ALA A 582 2.48 -23.81 11.85
C ALA A 582 1.78 -23.06 10.70
N TYR A 583 0.89 -22.12 11.02
CA TYR A 583 0.23 -21.25 10.05
C TYR A 583 1.24 -20.36 9.32
N ALA A 584 2.15 -19.71 10.05
CA ALA A 584 3.21 -18.89 9.46
C ALA A 584 4.10 -19.72 8.52
N SER A 585 4.47 -20.94 8.92
CA SER A 585 5.24 -21.87 8.09
C SER A 585 4.50 -22.27 6.80
N GLU A 586 3.19 -22.52 6.86
CA GLU A 586 2.35 -22.77 5.68
C GLU A 586 2.32 -21.55 4.75
N MET A 587 2.17 -20.36 5.32
CA MET A 587 2.15 -19.10 4.56
C MET A 587 3.50 -18.80 3.90
N VAL A 588 4.62 -19.06 4.57
CA VAL A 588 5.96 -18.98 3.96
C VAL A 588 6.11 -20.00 2.84
N ALA A 589 5.66 -21.25 3.04
CA ALA A 589 5.69 -22.26 1.99
C ALA A 589 4.89 -21.84 0.76
N MET A 590 3.72 -21.24 0.96
CA MET A 590 2.94 -20.67 -0.12
C MET A 590 3.68 -19.50 -0.78
N LEU A 591 4.25 -18.58 -0.01
CA LEU A 591 4.98 -17.41 -0.52
C LEU A 591 6.14 -17.80 -1.46
N ARG A 592 6.84 -18.91 -1.20
CA ARG A 592 7.89 -19.47 -2.08
C ARG A 592 7.38 -19.88 -3.48
N GLU A 593 6.07 -20.07 -3.64
CA GLU A 593 5.46 -20.37 -4.93
C GLU A 593 5.09 -19.10 -5.73
N THR A 594 5.26 -17.91 -5.15
CA THR A 594 4.96 -16.64 -5.83
C THR A 594 5.81 -16.48 -7.09
N GLY A 595 5.24 -15.89 -8.15
CA GLY A 595 5.93 -15.69 -9.42
C GLY A 595 5.92 -16.90 -10.38
N GLN A 596 5.35 -18.04 -9.98
CA GLN A 596 5.34 -19.27 -10.80
C GLN A 596 4.14 -19.40 -11.77
N TYR A 597 3.30 -18.37 -11.94
CA TYR A 597 2.20 -18.45 -12.91
C TYR A 597 2.65 -18.02 -14.31
N GLN A 598 2.47 -18.92 -15.28
CA GLN A 598 2.65 -18.73 -16.73
C GLN A 598 4.07 -18.66 -17.29
N VAL A 599 5.11 -18.74 -16.46
CA VAL A 599 6.49 -18.84 -16.93
C VAL A 599 7.19 -19.93 -16.12
N ASP A 600 7.88 -20.85 -16.80
CA ASP A 600 8.76 -21.84 -16.16
C ASP A 600 9.98 -21.19 -15.48
N ASP A 601 10.12 -19.86 -15.62
CA ASP A 601 11.18 -19.05 -15.04
C ASP A 601 10.69 -18.30 -13.78
N PRO A 602 11.17 -18.67 -12.57
CA PRO A 602 10.79 -17.99 -11.33
C PRO A 602 11.31 -16.55 -11.26
N PHE A 603 12.23 -16.16 -12.15
CA PHE A 603 12.84 -14.83 -12.19
C PHE A 603 12.17 -13.89 -13.18
N GLU A 604 11.13 -14.31 -13.91
CA GLU A 604 10.38 -13.39 -14.78
C GLU A 604 9.71 -12.29 -13.92
N PRO A 605 9.79 -11.01 -14.31
CA PRO A 605 9.04 -9.97 -13.63
C PRO A 605 7.53 -10.17 -13.81
N ARG A 606 6.75 -9.75 -12.82
CA ARG A 606 5.32 -9.98 -12.84
C ARG A 606 4.58 -8.97 -13.70
N ARG A 607 3.82 -9.48 -14.67
CA ARG A 607 3.03 -8.67 -15.61
C ARG A 607 1.57 -9.07 -15.65
N SER A 608 0.76 -8.18 -16.22
CA SER A 608 -0.69 -8.26 -16.35
C SER A 608 -1.14 -9.26 -17.43
N TYR A 609 -0.80 -10.53 -17.28
CA TYR A 609 -1.21 -11.57 -18.22
C TYR A 609 -2.65 -12.04 -18.03
N ASN A 610 -3.26 -12.50 -19.12
CA ASN A 610 -4.58 -13.10 -19.10
C ASN A 610 -4.52 -14.42 -18.32
N THR A 611 -5.39 -14.56 -17.33
CA THR A 611 -5.50 -15.78 -16.53
C THR A 611 -6.93 -16.26 -16.66
N ASP A 612 -7.11 -17.49 -17.13
CA ASP A 612 -8.41 -18.15 -17.19
C ASP A 612 -8.26 -19.62 -16.81
N LEU A 613 -8.50 -19.89 -15.52
CA LEU A 613 -8.42 -21.22 -14.94
C LEU A 613 -9.66 -22.08 -15.23
N ILE A 614 -10.72 -21.49 -15.80
CA ILE A 614 -11.94 -22.19 -16.17
C ILE A 614 -11.77 -22.81 -17.55
N GLU A 615 -11.38 -21.99 -18.53
CA GLU A 615 -11.20 -22.43 -19.92
C GLU A 615 -9.85 -23.14 -20.11
N ASN A 616 -8.80 -22.69 -19.41
CA ASN A 616 -7.43 -23.16 -19.61
C ASN A 616 -6.74 -23.54 -18.27
N PRO A 617 -7.28 -24.51 -17.51
CA PRO A 617 -6.65 -24.93 -16.27
C PRO A 617 -5.25 -25.54 -16.54
N PRO A 618 -4.24 -25.24 -15.68
CA PRO A 618 -2.95 -25.91 -15.74
C PRO A 618 -3.07 -27.44 -15.68
N ALA A 619 -2.12 -28.16 -16.29
CA ALA A 619 -2.15 -29.62 -16.29
C ALA A 619 -2.17 -30.19 -14.87
N GLY A 620 -3.11 -31.10 -14.60
CA GLY A 620 -3.28 -31.70 -13.26
C GLY A 620 -3.96 -30.79 -12.23
N PHE A 621 -4.29 -29.55 -12.60
CA PHE A 621 -5.06 -28.64 -11.77
C PHE A 621 -6.56 -28.82 -12.04
N SER A 622 -7.35 -28.87 -10.98
CA SER A 622 -8.81 -28.84 -11.07
C SER A 622 -9.33 -27.90 -10.01
N VAL A 623 -10.24 -27.03 -10.39
CA VAL A 623 -10.93 -26.15 -9.45
C VAL A 623 -12.35 -26.64 -9.26
N LYS A 624 -12.74 -26.80 -8.00
CA LYS A 624 -14.15 -26.90 -7.66
C LYS A 624 -14.74 -25.50 -7.67
N THR A 625 -15.73 -25.31 -8.52
CA THR A 625 -16.50 -24.07 -8.60
C THR A 625 -17.86 -24.26 -7.97
N VAL A 626 -18.39 -23.19 -7.39
CA VAL A 626 -19.78 -23.15 -6.95
C VAL A 626 -20.40 -21.88 -7.58
N PRO A 627 -21.52 -22.01 -8.31
CA PRO A 627 -22.24 -20.84 -8.76
C PRO A 627 -22.77 -20.07 -7.55
N LEU A 628 -22.87 -18.75 -7.68
CA LEU A 628 -23.43 -17.91 -6.64
C LEU A 628 -24.86 -18.37 -6.29
N SER A 629 -25.12 -18.68 -5.02
CA SER A 629 -26.49 -19.06 -4.60
C SER A 629 -27.44 -17.86 -4.76
N PRO A 630 -28.76 -18.07 -4.92
CA PRO A 630 -29.72 -16.98 -4.91
C PRO A 630 -29.64 -16.13 -3.64
N GLU A 631 -29.35 -16.74 -2.49
CA GLU A 631 -29.17 -16.08 -1.21
C GLU A 631 -27.91 -15.20 -1.17
N ASP A 632 -26.76 -15.71 -1.65
CA ASP A 632 -25.53 -14.92 -1.76
C ASP A 632 -25.70 -13.80 -2.78
N LYS A 633 -26.34 -14.07 -3.92
CA LYS A 633 -26.66 -13.06 -4.94
C LYS A 633 -27.52 -11.96 -4.34
N LYS A 634 -28.55 -12.33 -3.59
CA LYS A 634 -29.41 -11.39 -2.87
C LYS A 634 -28.58 -10.57 -1.88
N LEU A 635 -27.72 -11.20 -1.08
CA LEU A 635 -26.86 -10.51 -0.11
C LEU A 635 -25.93 -9.48 -0.77
N CYS A 636 -25.36 -9.82 -1.94
CA CYS A 636 -24.41 -8.95 -2.64
C CYS A 636 -25.07 -7.88 -3.53
N THR A 637 -26.31 -8.10 -3.98
CA THR A 637 -26.97 -7.23 -4.98
C THR A 637 -28.22 -6.52 -4.47
N GLU A 638 -28.70 -6.85 -3.26
CA GLU A 638 -29.84 -6.16 -2.70
C GLU A 638 -29.52 -4.68 -2.52
N PRO A 639 -30.35 -3.79 -3.10
CA PRO A 639 -30.15 -2.37 -2.91
C PRO A 639 -30.21 -2.04 -1.43
N VAL A 640 -29.19 -1.32 -0.96
CA VAL A 640 -29.21 -0.82 0.40
C VAL A 640 -30.10 0.41 0.41
N GLU A 641 -31.11 0.41 1.29
CA GLU A 641 -31.97 1.57 1.47
C GLU A 641 -31.33 2.49 2.51
N VAL A 642 -30.95 3.70 2.08
CA VAL A 642 -30.42 4.76 2.95
C VAL A 642 -31.33 5.97 2.76
N PHE A 643 -31.97 6.45 3.82
CA PHE A 643 -32.87 7.61 3.75
C PHE A 643 -34.10 7.44 2.83
N GLY A 644 -34.64 6.22 2.68
CA GLY A 644 -35.75 5.95 1.76
C GLY A 644 -35.35 5.94 0.27
N MET A 645 -34.06 6.03 -0.02
CA MET A 645 -33.49 5.92 -1.35
C MET A 645 -32.77 4.58 -1.46
N LYS A 646 -33.03 3.87 -2.55
CA LYS A 646 -32.38 2.59 -2.84
C LYS A 646 -31.09 2.86 -3.60
N PHE A 647 -29.97 2.47 -3.02
CA PHE A 647 -28.68 2.47 -3.70
C PHE A 647 -28.48 1.09 -4.27
N GLU A 648 -28.38 1.00 -5.59
CA GLU A 648 -27.88 -0.21 -6.20
C GLU A 648 -26.45 -0.41 -5.65
N MET A 649 -26.24 -1.53 -4.97
CA MET A 649 -24.89 -1.99 -4.69
C MET A 649 -24.17 -2.17 -6.02
N GLN A 650 -22.84 -2.00 -6.03
CA GLN A 650 -22.05 -2.27 -7.23
C GLN A 650 -22.51 -3.61 -7.79
N LYS A 651 -23.00 -3.60 -9.04
CA LYS A 651 -23.42 -4.84 -9.66
C LYS A 651 -22.22 -5.75 -9.59
N MET A 652 -22.42 -6.95 -9.06
CA MET A 652 -21.57 -8.06 -9.40
C MET A 652 -21.71 -8.19 -10.91
N GLU A 653 -20.83 -7.51 -11.64
CA GLU A 653 -20.47 -7.96 -12.97
C GLU A 653 -20.02 -9.40 -12.73
N ASP A 654 -20.70 -10.31 -13.41
CA ASP A 654 -20.34 -11.71 -13.51
C ASP A 654 -21.10 -12.72 -12.61
N GLU A 655 -21.89 -13.54 -13.32
CA GLU A 655 -22.29 -14.89 -12.93
C GLU A 655 -21.10 -15.87 -12.94
N LEU A 656 -19.85 -15.36 -12.94
CA LEU A 656 -18.67 -16.17 -13.12
C LEU A 656 -18.42 -17.04 -11.89
N PRO A 657 -18.09 -18.33 -12.09
CA PRO A 657 -17.78 -19.22 -10.99
C PRO A 657 -16.52 -18.74 -10.26
N ARG A 658 -16.51 -18.88 -8.93
CA ARG A 658 -15.30 -18.70 -8.09
C ARG A 658 -14.84 -20.01 -7.50
N ALA A 659 -13.57 -20.03 -7.06
CA ALA A 659 -13.01 -21.18 -6.35
C ALA A 659 -13.72 -21.38 -5.00
N VAL A 660 -13.94 -22.64 -4.62
CA VAL A 660 -14.49 -22.96 -3.28
C VAL A 660 -13.50 -22.62 -2.17
N LYS A 661 -12.20 -22.81 -2.42
CA LYS A 661 -11.09 -22.52 -1.51
C LYS A 661 -10.13 -21.52 -2.16
N GLY A 662 -9.41 -20.78 -1.33
CA GLY A 662 -8.33 -19.91 -1.80
C GLY A 662 -7.35 -20.69 -2.67
N LEU A 663 -7.06 -20.13 -3.84
CA LEU A 663 -6.13 -20.67 -4.81
C LEU A 663 -4.71 -20.62 -4.23
N PRO A 664 -3.87 -21.62 -4.52
CA PRO A 664 -2.42 -21.49 -4.35
C PRO A 664 -1.94 -20.19 -4.99
N ILE A 665 -1.02 -19.47 -4.33
CA ILE A 665 -0.60 -18.14 -4.78
C ILE A 665 -0.09 -18.11 -6.23
N ARG A 666 0.57 -19.19 -6.66
CA ARG A 666 1.03 -19.36 -8.04
C ARG A 666 -0.07 -19.46 -9.08
N TYR A 667 -1.34 -19.52 -8.68
CA TYR A 667 -2.48 -19.54 -9.60
C TYR A 667 -3.39 -18.32 -9.39
N ARG A 668 -3.06 -17.44 -8.45
CA ARG A 668 -3.83 -16.23 -8.22
C ARG A 668 -3.55 -15.22 -9.32
N ILE A 669 -4.58 -14.47 -9.67
CA ILE A 669 -4.48 -13.39 -10.65
C ILE A 669 -3.66 -12.28 -10.01
N GLY A 670 -2.54 -11.96 -10.65
CA GLY A 670 -1.61 -10.99 -10.09
C GLY A 670 -2.21 -9.58 -9.99
N GLY A 671 -1.62 -8.81 -9.07
CA GLY A 671 -1.87 -7.39 -8.86
C GLY A 671 -0.61 -6.69 -8.34
N PRO A 672 -0.70 -5.40 -8.01
CA PRO A 672 0.45 -4.63 -7.53
C PRO A 672 0.93 -5.08 -6.15
N PHE A 673 0.04 -5.61 -5.33
CA PHE A 673 0.36 -6.26 -4.06
C PHE A 673 -0.12 -7.70 -4.03
N GLN A 674 0.60 -8.53 -3.28
CA GLN A 674 0.27 -9.95 -3.13
C GLN A 674 -1.12 -10.19 -2.50
N TRP A 675 -1.44 -9.37 -1.50
CA TRP A 675 -2.68 -9.50 -0.76
C TRP A 675 -3.89 -8.92 -1.49
N GLN A 676 -3.68 -8.13 -2.54
CA GLN A 676 -4.74 -7.64 -3.41
C GLN A 676 -5.21 -8.69 -4.44
N GLU A 677 -4.54 -9.83 -4.48
CA GLU A 677 -4.92 -10.90 -5.38
C GLU A 677 -6.13 -11.63 -4.82
N ASP A 678 -7.29 -11.51 -5.48
CA ASP A 678 -8.48 -12.27 -5.13
C ASP A 678 -8.15 -13.77 -5.14
N PRO A 679 -8.11 -14.43 -3.96
CA PRO A 679 -7.68 -15.81 -3.87
C PRO A 679 -8.75 -16.77 -4.41
N PHE A 680 -9.95 -16.29 -4.75
CA PHE A 680 -11.04 -17.10 -5.29
C PHE A 680 -11.33 -16.80 -6.76
N GLN A 681 -10.72 -15.77 -7.33
CA GLN A 681 -10.91 -15.36 -8.70
C GLN A 681 -10.27 -16.35 -9.67
N LEU A 682 -11.07 -16.86 -10.60
CA LEU A 682 -10.64 -17.88 -11.56
C LEU A 682 -10.32 -17.34 -12.94
N HIS A 683 -10.76 -16.12 -13.21
CA HIS A 683 -10.60 -15.47 -14.49
C HIS A 683 -10.37 -13.98 -14.25
N LYS A 684 -9.38 -13.40 -14.96
CA LYS A 684 -9.09 -11.97 -14.90
C LYS A 684 -10.13 -11.21 -15.72
N ASP A 685 -10.99 -10.47 -15.05
CA ASP A 685 -12.09 -9.68 -15.60
C ASP A 685 -11.69 -8.20 -15.84
N TYR A 686 -10.80 -7.63 -15.01
CA TYR A 686 -10.36 -6.24 -15.12
C TYR A 686 -8.90 -6.07 -15.59
N GLY A 687 -8.57 -4.83 -15.96
CA GLY A 687 -7.21 -4.41 -16.29
C GLY A 687 -6.67 -4.96 -17.62
N ASP A 688 -5.43 -4.61 -17.93
CA ASP A 688 -4.75 -5.16 -19.11
C ASP A 688 -4.52 -6.68 -18.95
N ARG A 689 -4.70 -7.43 -20.04
CA ARG A 689 -4.62 -8.91 -20.05
C ARG A 689 -3.51 -9.45 -20.96
N ASN A 690 -2.65 -8.61 -21.51
CA ASN A 690 -1.66 -9.01 -22.51
C ASN A 690 -0.22 -8.77 -22.04
N GLY A 691 -0.02 -8.50 -20.74
CA GLY A 691 1.29 -8.25 -20.16
C GLY A 691 1.83 -6.84 -20.42
N ARG A 692 0.96 -5.86 -20.71
CA ARG A 692 1.40 -4.46 -20.88
C ARG A 692 1.69 -3.74 -19.57
N THR A 693 1.18 -4.21 -18.44
CA THR A 693 1.50 -3.61 -17.13
C THR A 693 2.46 -4.51 -16.38
N GLN A 694 3.58 -3.96 -15.90
CA GLN A 694 4.47 -4.62 -14.95
C GLN A 694 4.23 -4.02 -13.56
N TRP A 695 4.16 -4.89 -12.55
CA TRP A 695 3.93 -4.50 -11.16
C TRP A 695 5.22 -4.43 -10.35
N PRO A 696 5.31 -3.51 -9.37
CA PRO A 696 6.52 -3.34 -8.55
C PRO A 696 6.79 -4.52 -7.60
N MET A 697 5.76 -5.31 -7.26
CA MET A 697 5.87 -6.49 -6.39
C MET A 697 6.47 -6.21 -5.00
N SER A 698 6.36 -4.98 -4.51
CA SER A 698 6.90 -4.57 -3.20
C SER A 698 6.35 -5.39 -2.03
N GLY A 699 5.14 -5.96 -2.18
CA GLY A 699 4.56 -6.86 -1.20
C GLY A 699 5.35 -8.16 -0.98
N LEU A 700 5.98 -8.72 -2.02
CA LEU A 700 6.80 -9.93 -1.90
C LEU A 700 8.11 -9.63 -1.15
N SER A 701 8.81 -8.56 -1.54
CA SER A 701 10.04 -8.13 -0.87
C SER A 701 9.79 -7.74 0.58
N ALA A 702 8.70 -7.01 0.86
CA ALA A 702 8.32 -6.62 2.22
C ALA A 702 8.03 -7.84 3.10
N ALA A 703 7.29 -8.83 2.59
CA ALA A 703 7.03 -10.07 3.30
C ALA A 703 8.33 -10.85 3.58
N TYR A 704 9.18 -11.07 2.57
CA TYR A 704 10.42 -11.80 2.74
C TYR A 704 11.36 -11.16 3.77
N TRP A 705 11.68 -9.88 3.60
CA TRP A 705 12.65 -9.20 4.46
C TRP A 705 12.12 -9.01 5.89
N THR A 706 10.82 -8.74 6.05
CA THR A 706 10.21 -8.66 7.39
C THR A 706 10.14 -10.03 8.06
N GLY A 707 9.86 -11.10 7.31
CA GLY A 707 9.92 -12.47 7.84
C GLY A 707 11.32 -12.89 8.26
N ARG A 708 12.36 -12.44 7.55
CA ARG A 708 13.76 -12.62 7.98
C ARG A 708 14.10 -11.84 9.24
N LEU A 709 13.63 -10.60 9.34
CA LEU A 709 13.78 -9.76 10.53
C LEU A 709 13.19 -10.42 11.79
N GLN A 710 12.08 -11.14 11.64
CA GLN A 710 11.40 -11.83 12.73
C GLN A 710 11.91 -13.26 12.99
N GLY A 711 12.66 -13.83 12.03
CA GLY A 711 13.14 -15.21 12.10
C GLY A 711 12.16 -16.26 11.56
N THR A 712 10.97 -15.86 11.09
CA THR A 712 9.98 -16.76 10.45
C THR A 712 10.45 -17.25 9.08
N ILE A 713 11.33 -16.51 8.41
CA ILE A 713 12.00 -16.92 7.16
C ILE A 713 13.50 -17.03 7.42
N THR A 714 14.09 -18.17 7.10
CA THR A 714 15.54 -18.42 7.24
C THR A 714 16.25 -18.61 5.90
N ASP A 715 15.49 -18.73 4.80
CA ASP A 715 15.99 -18.90 3.44
C ASP A 715 16.96 -17.76 3.08
N GLY A 716 18.14 -18.12 2.56
CA GLY A 716 19.19 -17.14 2.22
C GLY A 716 19.86 -16.45 3.42
N ALA A 717 19.78 -17.03 4.63
CA ALA A 717 20.55 -16.56 5.78
C ALA A 717 22.04 -16.41 5.41
N GLY A 718 22.62 -15.23 5.67
CA GLY A 718 24.01 -14.92 5.32
C GLY A 718 24.26 -14.46 3.88
N LEU A 719 23.26 -14.51 2.99
CA LEU A 719 23.38 -13.95 1.64
C LEU A 719 23.28 -12.43 1.66
N VAL A 720 24.26 -11.77 1.03
CA VAL A 720 24.33 -10.31 0.85
C VAL A 720 24.85 -9.96 -0.55
N LEU A 721 24.54 -8.76 -1.04
CA LEU A 721 25.06 -8.28 -2.32
C LEU A 721 26.45 -7.66 -2.17
N ALA A 722 27.39 -8.10 -3.01
CA ALA A 722 28.72 -7.51 -3.10
C ALA A 722 29.31 -7.53 -4.52
N TRP A 723 30.26 -6.63 -4.77
CA TRP A 723 30.99 -6.59 -6.04
C TRP A 723 31.99 -7.75 -6.13
N ARG A 724 31.78 -8.63 -7.10
CA ARG A 724 32.71 -9.68 -7.50
C ARG A 724 33.52 -9.20 -8.70
N GLU A 725 34.84 -9.25 -8.58
CA GLU A 725 35.73 -9.08 -9.74
C GLU A 725 35.69 -10.35 -10.60
N ASP A 726 35.30 -10.24 -11.87
CA ASP A 726 35.15 -11.39 -12.75
C ASP A 726 36.47 -11.76 -13.48
N GLY A 727 37.53 -10.96 -13.29
CA GLY A 727 38.84 -11.16 -13.94
C GLY A 727 38.86 -10.81 -15.43
N GLU A 728 37.74 -10.34 -15.98
CA GLU A 728 37.60 -9.90 -17.36
C GLU A 728 37.92 -8.41 -17.51
N THR A 729 38.42 -8.00 -18.68
CA THR A 729 38.66 -6.58 -18.98
C THR A 729 37.42 -5.94 -19.59
N CYS A 730 37.15 -4.67 -19.27
CA CYS A 730 35.94 -3.96 -19.73
C CYS A 730 35.81 -3.74 -21.25
N ARG A 731 36.72 -4.28 -22.08
CA ARG A 731 36.66 -4.18 -23.54
C ARG A 731 35.36 -4.73 -24.13
N GLU A 732 34.70 -5.66 -23.44
CA GLU A 732 33.46 -6.29 -23.91
C GLU A 732 32.18 -5.47 -23.57
N LEU A 733 32.23 -4.59 -22.55
CA LEU A 733 31.10 -3.71 -22.23
C LEU A 733 30.86 -2.60 -23.26
N GLN A 734 31.90 -2.18 -24.00
CA GLN A 734 31.78 -1.08 -24.97
C GLN A 734 31.06 -1.48 -26.26
N ASP A 735 30.92 -2.78 -26.54
CA ASP A 735 30.33 -3.30 -27.77
C ASP A 735 28.92 -3.90 -27.57
N THR A 736 28.31 -3.79 -26.38
CA THR A 736 26.96 -4.31 -26.10
C THR A 736 25.92 -3.18 -26.15
N PRO A 737 25.11 -3.05 -27.22
CA PRO A 737 24.05 -2.05 -27.29
C PRO A 737 22.91 -2.48 -26.36
N GLY A 738 22.54 -1.65 -25.39
CA GLY A 738 21.31 -1.83 -24.59
C GLY A 738 21.48 -2.09 -23.10
N ALA A 739 22.70 -2.10 -22.55
CA ALA A 739 22.87 -2.12 -21.10
C ALA A 739 22.53 -0.74 -20.53
N PHE A 740 21.41 -0.64 -19.82
CA PHE A 740 21.06 0.54 -19.05
C PHE A 740 22.05 0.70 -17.90
N HIS A 741 22.87 1.74 -17.95
CA HIS A 741 23.63 2.18 -16.81
C HIS A 741 22.87 3.32 -16.13
N GLN A 742 22.20 3.01 -15.03
CA GLN A 742 21.82 4.04 -14.07
C GLN A 742 23.11 4.58 -13.47
N ALA A 743 23.37 5.88 -13.59
CA ALA A 743 24.49 6.51 -12.91
C ALA A 743 24.30 6.35 -11.40
N ALA A 744 25.40 6.37 -10.63
CA ALA A 744 25.36 6.19 -9.18
C ALA A 744 24.50 7.22 -8.43
N ASP A 745 24.08 8.30 -9.09
CA ASP A 745 23.18 9.34 -8.59
C ASP A 745 21.69 9.10 -8.94
N GLY A 746 21.37 7.94 -9.53
CA GLY A 746 20.00 7.58 -9.91
C GLY A 746 19.55 8.12 -11.26
N THR A 747 20.38 8.91 -11.96
CA THR A 747 20.02 9.47 -13.27
C THR A 747 20.20 8.48 -14.42
N TRP A 748 19.24 8.49 -15.34
CA TRP A 748 19.25 7.67 -16.56
C TRP A 748 19.95 8.44 -17.68
N GLU A 749 21.23 8.17 -17.93
CA GLU A 749 21.89 8.66 -19.13
C GLU A 749 21.69 7.68 -20.29
N GLY A 750 20.92 8.10 -21.30
CA GLY A 750 20.78 7.36 -22.54
C GLY A 750 22.12 7.28 -23.27
N GLY A 751 22.61 6.05 -23.49
CA GLY A 751 23.82 5.79 -24.26
C GLY A 751 23.66 6.13 -25.73
N HIS A 752 23.80 7.41 -26.11
CA HIS A 752 24.24 7.85 -27.45
C HIS A 752 24.54 9.36 -27.45
N ALA A 753 25.81 9.73 -27.20
CA ALA A 753 26.55 10.78 -27.93
C ALA A 753 27.93 11.00 -27.29
N ALA A 754 28.93 10.21 -27.70
CA ALA A 754 30.32 10.58 -27.53
C ALA A 754 30.63 11.84 -28.38
N ARG A 755 30.46 13.03 -27.81
CA ARG A 755 31.08 14.26 -28.34
C ARG A 755 32.42 14.46 -27.65
N ALA A 756 33.47 14.18 -28.41
CA ALA A 756 34.86 14.49 -28.09
C ALA A 756 35.02 15.92 -27.57
N ARG A 757 35.40 16.07 -26.29
CA ARG A 757 35.98 17.32 -25.78
C ARG A 757 37.44 17.34 -26.19
N GLY A 758 37.69 17.94 -27.36
CA GLY A 758 39.03 18.29 -27.81
C GLY A 758 39.64 19.35 -26.90
N SER A 759 40.75 19.01 -26.27
CA SER A 759 41.71 19.94 -25.68
C SER A 759 42.23 20.92 -26.76
N GLN A 760 42.04 22.23 -26.59
CA GLN A 760 42.92 23.22 -27.22
C GLN A 760 42.95 24.50 -26.37
N GLU A 761 43.83 24.47 -25.36
CA GLU A 761 44.38 25.66 -24.74
C GLU A 761 45.77 25.89 -25.36
N ALA A 762 45.82 26.53 -26.53
CA ALA A 762 47.05 27.10 -27.09
C ALA A 762 46.73 28.05 -28.25
N GLY A 763 47.17 29.31 -28.15
CA GLY A 763 47.40 30.15 -29.33
C GLY A 763 46.66 31.48 -29.37
N ARG A 764 47.18 32.47 -28.64
CA ARG A 764 46.97 33.90 -28.92
C ARG A 764 47.37 34.26 -30.37
N ARG A 765 46.70 35.31 -30.88
CA ARG A 765 47.01 36.17 -32.06
C ARG A 765 46.50 35.65 -33.41
N PHE A 766 45.52 36.32 -34.03
CA PHE A 766 45.73 37.48 -34.91
C PHE A 766 44.38 38.05 -35.40
N LEU A 767 44.43 39.32 -35.79
CA LEU A 767 43.34 40.18 -36.24
C LEU A 767 42.77 39.80 -37.63
N ALA A 768 41.49 40.16 -37.80
CA ALA A 768 40.87 40.80 -38.97
C ALA A 768 40.74 40.05 -40.31
N GLY A 769 39.54 40.16 -40.91
CA GLY A 769 39.42 40.38 -42.35
C GLY A 769 38.33 39.58 -43.06
N HIS A 770 37.29 40.29 -43.48
CA HIS A 770 36.35 39.96 -44.55
C HIS A 770 36.88 39.04 -45.66
N ARG A 771 36.15 37.97 -45.97
CA ARG A 771 35.15 37.90 -47.05
C ARG A 771 34.39 36.59 -47.00
#